data_AF-A0A9W7ZN00-F1
#
_entry.id   AF-A0A9W7ZN00-F1
#
_cell.length_a   1.000
_cell.length_b   1.000
_cell.length_c   1.000
_cell.angle_alpha   90.00
_cell.angle_beta   90.00
_cell.angle_gamma   90.00
#
_symmetry.space_group_name_H-M   'P 1'
#
loop_
_entity.id
_entity.type
_entity.pdbx_description
1 polymer ?
#
loop_
_entity_poly.entity_id
_entity_poly.type
_entity_poly.pdbx_seq_one_letter_code
_entity_poly.pdbx_strand_id
1 'polypeptide(L)'
;MSSQNGSSSSSGSMAQTAEMLQRLMNDLTSANNEARSQAEAHLNHDWVLTQPNSLISGLSYLISNSQDSTIRAFACVLLRRIAFRPAIPMGKSSAAEPASDQIVWQAISEQTRQTTKQDLLNALLNSTPEPATLHKICDTISEIASPANFGSSEEAGAAWPELPAVLSNCAQSANPQLRVAAFKVFANVPSLLMTNQQQHSIEQIVVAFNGAFQDNSSDVRLASLQAAVHFLLSVSNNSSSNAVPAQPAQMVPHMLTVLKLLLQEKNETGLIDAISSLTELAEDYPKYFRGVLPALVEFCTLVAKSRNELEDSTRQASLELLVTLAEVAPGMVRKYPEFCESTIPVALQMLSEIGDDDDEEEDQDWYNTDSLEVDDNEENYVFGEQTMDRLACSLGGKQVLAVSFKYIPQMLSSPSNTAKNQWKQKHAALMAISAIGEGCYKIMVKELKPILEMILPFFKDPHPRVRWAVCNAVGQLSTDFSPIIQKLYHDQILSCLIPAMDEADFPRVQSHAAAAMVNFSEDIPKSIIEPYLNDLFERLLKLLNSSKRYVQEQAITTIATVADSAQDKFEQYYSRIMPLLLNVLENATQKEHRLLRGKTLECATFVALAVGRKTFSADVDQFVRLMQNIQQSVTEPDDPQASYLLAGWARLCKILEEDFIPLMPVVMPPLLQSASLQPDFAILDADEDPEAQYSAEDGWEFANVGGQQIGLKTSILEEKCTAVEMLICYARELPSGFIPYANQVLDIALPLFKFYFHEGVRSAATISIPAIMSAMKKAIDPSNQQQVAELQQAWNRSFQKFVDAIKTEADEAFTMQLLNSLAEAIEAVGQGCLNGDQMTDVTETLVALLTKYIQRIKERHDLRGSNGGQLEDEDDEEALVEDEAIEGATIDEIGRCLHAIFKTQGTNYLPYFENQLLEIAMTFLTDQSYINNPKEASSMGKQWAICVFDDLIEFTGPASSVYAPKFFNIMIQSIIDPASSDIRQAAAYGVGVAAQFGGDSYAEAVAAAIPNLKALMTLGDARSEENVYPTENAISAITKILKFNSSKVNDPHQLLADWFFALPIANDEDEAPMTYSYFVELLENNAQMILGLKPTGSNASQFDLGNGISPALAQCVSALTQVLVTDILPTDLSNQLVNVLKKLMSSDVSEAQQAVLWQNIPVENQKILKLKGFF
;
A
#
# COMPACT_ATOMS: atom_id res chain seq x y z
N MET A 1 -44.25 57.44 -44.53
CA MET A 1 -45.37 56.89 -43.73
C MET A 1 -44.95 55.54 -43.20
N SER A 2 -44.85 55.47 -41.86
CA SER A 2 -44.95 54.29 -40.98
C SER A 2 -43.95 53.12 -41.08
N SER A 3 -43.23 52.98 -39.95
CA SER A 3 -42.58 51.80 -39.34
C SER A 3 -41.30 51.22 -39.96
N GLN A 4 -40.22 51.99 -39.90
CA GLN A 4 -38.92 51.52 -39.39
C GLN A 4 -38.76 52.10 -37.98
N ASN A 5 -38.74 51.24 -36.95
CA ASN A 5 -38.19 51.50 -35.60
C ASN A 5 -38.45 50.26 -34.75
N GLY A 6 -37.44 49.41 -34.60
CA GLY A 6 -37.55 48.20 -33.78
C GLY A 6 -36.24 47.44 -33.52
N SER A 7 -35.07 48.04 -33.78
CA SER A 7 -33.77 47.36 -33.57
C SER A 7 -32.75 48.13 -32.72
N SER A 8 -33.12 49.28 -32.13
CA SER A 8 -32.19 50.15 -31.39
C SER A 8 -32.38 50.21 -29.87
N SER A 9 -33.34 49.48 -29.29
CA SER A 9 -33.65 49.57 -27.85
C SER A 9 -33.03 48.47 -26.98
N SER A 10 -32.52 47.36 -27.54
CA SER A 10 -31.91 46.27 -26.75
C SER A 10 -30.42 46.50 -26.45
N SER A 11 -29.66 47.10 -27.38
CA SER A 11 -28.22 47.33 -27.22
C SER A 11 -27.85 48.35 -26.14
N GLY A 12 -28.71 49.36 -25.91
CA GLY A 12 -28.51 50.37 -24.85
C GLY A 12 -28.71 49.83 -23.42
N SER A 13 -29.46 48.73 -23.26
CA SER A 13 -29.70 48.08 -21.96
C SER A 13 -28.50 47.20 -21.54
N MET A 14 -27.93 46.44 -22.48
CA MET A 14 -26.80 45.54 -22.17
C MET A 14 -25.51 46.30 -21.84
N ALA A 15 -25.24 47.42 -22.51
CA ALA A 15 -24.06 48.24 -22.21
C ALA A 15 -24.09 48.82 -20.78
N GLN A 16 -25.28 49.13 -20.26
CA GLN A 16 -25.44 49.58 -18.87
C GLN A 16 -25.23 48.45 -17.87
N THR A 17 -25.77 47.25 -18.14
CA THR A 17 -25.52 46.05 -17.34
C THR A 17 -24.02 45.70 -17.30
N ALA A 18 -23.35 45.77 -18.45
CA ALA A 18 -21.91 45.53 -18.56
C ALA A 18 -21.08 46.53 -17.74
N GLU A 19 -21.43 47.81 -17.76
CA GLU A 19 -20.75 48.84 -16.96
C GLU A 19 -20.93 48.62 -15.45
N MET A 20 -22.12 48.19 -15.02
CA MET A 20 -22.38 47.83 -13.60
C MET A 20 -21.56 46.62 -13.16
N LEU A 21 -21.50 45.58 -14.00
CA LEU A 21 -20.70 44.38 -13.74
C LEU A 21 -19.20 44.68 -13.72
N GLN A 22 -18.73 45.56 -14.61
CA GLN A 22 -17.33 45.98 -14.63
C GLN A 22 -16.92 46.68 -13.32
N ARG A 23 -17.79 47.52 -12.75
CA ARG A 23 -17.55 48.14 -11.45
C ARG A 23 -17.52 47.11 -10.33
N LEU A 24 -18.49 46.19 -10.32
CA LEU A 24 -18.52 45.09 -9.36
C LEU A 24 -17.25 44.22 -9.42
N MET A 25 -16.77 43.93 -10.63
CA MET A 25 -15.54 43.18 -10.85
C MET A 25 -14.30 43.90 -10.29
N ASN A 26 -14.21 45.22 -10.46
CA ASN A 26 -13.12 46.00 -9.85
C ASN A 26 -13.19 46.01 -8.32
N ASP A 27 -14.38 45.97 -7.74
CA ASP A 27 -14.55 45.88 -6.28
C ASP A 27 -14.17 44.48 -5.74
N LEU A 28 -14.39 43.43 -6.54
CA LEU A 28 -13.98 42.05 -6.21
C LEU A 28 -12.46 41.87 -6.19
N THR A 29 -11.71 42.68 -6.94
CA THR A 29 -10.23 42.64 -6.97
C THR A 29 -9.57 43.66 -6.02
N SER A 30 -10.37 44.29 -5.15
CA SER A 30 -9.88 45.28 -4.19
C SER A 30 -8.96 44.66 -3.14
N ALA A 31 -7.84 45.34 -2.84
CA ALA A 31 -6.94 44.98 -1.73
C ALA A 31 -7.58 45.20 -0.34
N ASN A 32 -8.78 45.79 -0.25
CA ASN A 32 -9.53 45.96 0.99
C ASN A 32 -10.53 44.81 1.18
N ASN A 33 -10.28 43.98 2.20
CA ASN A 33 -11.13 42.84 2.56
C ASN A 33 -12.61 43.20 2.78
N GLU A 34 -12.92 44.34 3.42
CA GLU A 34 -14.31 44.73 3.65
C GLU A 34 -15.04 45.07 2.35
N ALA A 35 -14.35 45.72 1.41
CA ALA A 35 -14.90 46.05 0.09
C ALA A 35 -15.11 44.78 -0.75
N ARG A 36 -14.14 43.87 -0.74
CA ARG A 36 -14.22 42.58 -1.44
C ARG A 36 -15.36 41.72 -0.91
N SER A 37 -15.49 41.55 0.41
CA SER A 37 -16.58 40.76 0.99
C SER A 37 -17.96 41.38 0.73
N GLN A 38 -18.08 42.72 0.69
CA GLN A 38 -19.32 43.38 0.28
C GLN A 38 -19.64 43.14 -1.21
N ALA A 39 -18.63 43.19 -2.08
CA ALA A 39 -18.77 42.89 -3.51
C ALA A 39 -19.16 41.42 -3.76
N GLU A 40 -18.58 40.47 -3.02
CA GLU A 40 -18.96 39.05 -3.07
C GLU A 40 -20.41 38.83 -2.62
N ALA A 41 -20.84 39.50 -1.55
CA ALA A 41 -22.23 39.45 -1.09
C ALA A 41 -23.19 40.03 -2.15
N HIS A 42 -22.82 41.15 -2.78
CA HIS A 42 -23.58 41.78 -3.86
C HIS A 42 -23.68 40.87 -5.09
N LEU A 43 -22.58 40.23 -5.50
CA LEU A 43 -22.56 39.27 -6.60
C LEU A 43 -23.50 38.08 -6.32
N ASN A 44 -23.39 37.47 -5.14
CA ASN A 44 -24.18 36.30 -4.80
C ASN A 44 -25.67 36.64 -4.64
N HIS A 45 -26.01 37.74 -3.97
CA HIS A 45 -27.40 38.09 -3.66
C HIS A 45 -28.11 38.83 -4.79
N ASP A 46 -27.49 39.87 -5.34
CA ASP A 46 -28.16 40.79 -6.27
C ASP A 46 -27.94 40.44 -7.74
N TRP A 47 -27.08 39.45 -8.04
CA TRP A 47 -26.86 38.99 -9.41
C TRP A 47 -27.16 37.51 -9.60
N VAL A 48 -26.49 36.62 -8.86
CA VAL A 48 -26.65 35.17 -9.01
C VAL A 48 -28.06 34.72 -8.64
N LEU A 49 -28.59 35.20 -7.50
CA LEU A 49 -29.93 34.83 -7.02
C LEU A 49 -31.07 35.52 -7.77
N THR A 50 -30.98 36.83 -7.99
CA THR A 50 -32.14 37.64 -8.42
C THR A 50 -32.21 37.86 -9.93
N GLN A 51 -31.08 37.84 -10.64
CA GLN A 51 -31.02 38.14 -12.08
C GLN A 51 -29.93 37.34 -12.84
N PRO A 52 -29.92 36.00 -12.74
CA PRO A 52 -28.86 35.16 -13.35
C PRO A 52 -28.78 35.29 -14.88
N ASN A 53 -29.91 35.55 -15.57
CA ASN A 53 -29.91 35.77 -17.03
C ASN A 53 -29.15 37.06 -17.42
N SER A 54 -29.33 38.16 -16.65
CA SER A 54 -28.64 39.43 -16.88
C SER A 54 -27.15 39.32 -16.57
N LEU A 55 -26.80 38.59 -15.51
CA LEU A 55 -25.42 38.32 -15.11
C LEU A 55 -24.66 37.57 -16.20
N ILE A 56 -25.16 36.40 -16.62
CA ILE A 56 -24.49 35.55 -17.62
C ILE A 56 -24.38 36.28 -18.97
N SER A 57 -25.46 36.94 -19.42
CA SER A 57 -25.41 37.70 -20.68
C SER A 57 -24.50 38.93 -20.61
N GLY A 58 -24.39 39.57 -19.44
CA GLY A 58 -23.52 40.73 -19.23
C GLY A 58 -22.04 40.34 -19.19
N LEU A 59 -21.71 39.21 -18.53
CA LEU A 59 -20.37 38.64 -18.53
C LEU A 59 -19.96 38.19 -19.94
N SER A 60 -20.83 37.48 -20.68
CA SER A 60 -20.52 37.09 -22.07
C SER A 60 -20.32 38.28 -22.99
N TYR A 61 -21.12 39.33 -22.82
CA TYR A 61 -20.96 40.59 -23.56
C TYR A 61 -19.62 41.27 -23.27
N LEU A 62 -19.19 41.32 -22.00
CA LEU A 62 -17.88 41.85 -21.59
C LEU A 62 -16.73 41.04 -22.20
N ILE A 63 -16.83 39.71 -22.20
CA ILE A 63 -15.84 38.80 -22.81
C ILE A 63 -15.69 39.08 -24.31
N SER A 64 -16.79 39.35 -25.03
CA SER A 64 -16.75 39.58 -26.48
C SER A 64 -16.41 41.01 -26.90
N ASN A 65 -16.74 42.03 -26.11
CA ASN A 65 -16.73 43.43 -26.59
C ASN A 65 -15.82 44.39 -25.80
N SER A 66 -15.36 44.02 -24.59
CA SER A 66 -14.45 44.86 -23.81
C SER A 66 -13.12 45.07 -24.55
N GLN A 67 -12.55 46.27 -24.42
CA GLN A 67 -11.21 46.58 -24.95
C GLN A 67 -10.09 46.25 -23.95
N ASP A 68 -10.45 45.93 -22.70
CA ASP A 68 -9.51 45.59 -21.63
C ASP A 68 -9.42 44.07 -21.48
N SER A 69 -8.22 43.52 -21.69
CA SER A 69 -7.93 42.10 -21.62
C SER A 69 -8.04 41.51 -20.21
N THR A 70 -7.75 42.30 -19.17
CA THR A 70 -7.87 41.89 -17.77
C THR A 70 -9.32 41.67 -17.40
N ILE A 71 -10.20 42.56 -17.87
CA ILE A 71 -11.64 42.46 -17.64
C ILE A 71 -12.23 41.28 -18.40
N ARG A 72 -11.76 41.02 -19.63
CA ARG A 72 -12.18 39.85 -20.39
C ARG A 72 -11.76 38.55 -19.70
N ALA A 73 -10.50 38.46 -19.25
CA ALA A 73 -9.99 37.30 -18.54
C ALA A 73 -10.76 37.06 -17.23
N PHE A 74 -10.96 38.10 -16.42
CA PHE A 74 -11.70 37.96 -15.17
C PHE A 74 -13.18 37.62 -15.40
N ALA A 75 -13.81 38.16 -16.45
CA ALA A 75 -15.17 37.78 -16.82
C ALA A 75 -15.28 36.31 -17.25
N CYS A 76 -14.26 35.75 -17.93
CA CYS A 76 -14.20 34.32 -18.27
C CYS A 76 -14.18 33.45 -17.01
N VAL A 77 -13.31 33.76 -16.05
CA VAL A 77 -13.20 33.05 -14.77
C VAL A 77 -14.51 33.15 -13.98
N LEU A 78 -15.08 34.35 -13.89
CA LEU A 78 -16.31 34.58 -13.14
C LEU A 78 -17.51 33.88 -13.77
N LEU A 79 -17.60 33.83 -15.11
CA LEU A 79 -18.64 33.10 -15.82
C LEU A 79 -18.57 31.60 -15.51
N ARG A 80 -17.39 30.98 -15.60
CA ARG A 80 -17.15 29.57 -15.26
C ARG A 80 -17.57 29.25 -13.83
N ARG A 81 -17.03 30.02 -12.87
CA ARG A 81 -17.33 29.87 -11.44
C ARG A 81 -18.81 30.02 -11.08
N ILE A 82 -19.61 30.72 -11.88
CA ILE A 82 -21.04 30.95 -11.61
C ILE A 82 -21.94 29.98 -12.36
N ALA A 83 -21.63 29.70 -13.63
CA ALA A 83 -22.48 28.88 -14.50
C ALA A 83 -22.71 27.46 -13.94
N PHE A 84 -21.71 26.88 -13.28
CA PHE A 84 -21.73 25.51 -12.75
C PHE A 84 -22.05 25.42 -11.24
N ARG A 85 -22.41 26.54 -10.58
CA ARG A 85 -22.90 26.49 -9.20
C ARG A 85 -24.30 25.89 -9.12
N PRO A 86 -24.68 25.23 -8.01
CA PRO A 86 -26.05 24.85 -7.75
C PRO A 86 -26.99 26.06 -7.82
N ALA A 87 -28.06 25.94 -8.59
CA ALA A 87 -29.08 26.97 -8.70
C ALA A 87 -29.91 27.02 -7.41
N ILE A 88 -30.41 28.21 -7.07
CA ILE A 88 -31.32 28.38 -5.94
C ILE A 88 -32.72 28.67 -6.51
N PRO A 89 -33.75 27.85 -6.21
CA PRO A 89 -35.08 28.02 -6.79
C PRO A 89 -35.69 29.39 -6.47
N MET A 90 -36.26 30.07 -7.46
CA MET A 90 -36.90 31.38 -7.26
C MET A 90 -38.03 31.30 -6.23
N GLY A 91 -37.89 32.06 -5.12
CA GLY A 91 -38.87 32.17 -4.04
C GLY A 91 -38.43 31.68 -2.66
N LYS A 92 -37.19 31.18 -2.50
CA LYS A 92 -36.63 30.74 -1.21
C LYS A 92 -35.39 31.57 -0.82
N SER A 93 -35.24 31.91 0.47
CA SER A 93 -34.33 32.96 0.95
C SER A 93 -33.15 32.48 1.80
N SER A 94 -32.73 31.20 1.77
CA SER A 94 -31.58 30.76 2.58
C SER A 94 -30.80 29.60 1.97
N ALA A 95 -29.49 29.59 2.21
CA ALA A 95 -28.52 28.57 1.82
C ALA A 95 -28.52 27.30 2.70
N ALA A 96 -29.48 27.15 3.62
CA ALA A 96 -29.51 26.08 4.63
C ALA A 96 -30.49 24.91 4.33
N GLU A 97 -31.04 24.82 3.12
CA GLU A 97 -31.91 23.72 2.66
C GLU A 97 -31.26 22.98 1.48
N PRO A 98 -31.57 21.69 1.22
CA PRO A 98 -30.87 20.87 0.22
C PRO A 98 -30.87 21.57 -1.14
N ALA A 99 -29.68 21.67 -1.74
CA ALA A 99 -29.44 22.31 -3.02
C ALA A 99 -30.36 21.70 -4.10
N SER A 100 -30.84 22.54 -5.01
CA SER A 100 -31.47 22.07 -6.25
C SER A 100 -30.49 21.19 -7.02
N ASP A 101 -30.95 20.08 -7.60
CA ASP A 101 -30.13 19.24 -8.51
C ASP A 101 -29.75 19.95 -9.81
N GLN A 102 -30.26 21.17 -10.06
CA GLN A 102 -29.96 21.98 -11.25
C GLN A 102 -28.88 23.04 -10.97
N ILE A 103 -27.98 23.27 -11.94
CA ILE A 103 -26.97 24.36 -11.90
C ILE A 103 -27.50 25.68 -12.51
N VAL A 104 -26.82 26.80 -12.24
CA VAL A 104 -27.21 28.14 -12.75
C VAL A 104 -27.35 28.15 -14.28
N TRP A 105 -26.46 27.48 -15.02
CA TRP A 105 -26.54 27.36 -16.48
C TRP A 105 -27.82 26.67 -16.98
N GLN A 106 -28.32 25.70 -16.22
CA GLN A 106 -29.58 25.02 -16.53
C GLN A 106 -30.78 25.90 -16.19
N ALA A 107 -30.68 26.70 -15.13
CA ALA A 107 -31.75 27.58 -14.63
C ALA A 107 -31.98 28.85 -15.48
N ILE A 108 -31.01 29.28 -16.29
CA ILE A 108 -31.17 30.43 -17.21
C ILE A 108 -31.98 30.07 -18.48
N SER A 109 -32.41 31.10 -19.21
CA SER A 109 -33.19 30.94 -20.44
C SER A 109 -32.35 30.42 -21.61
N GLU A 110 -33.00 29.68 -22.52
CA GLU A 110 -32.36 29.19 -23.75
C GLU A 110 -31.81 30.35 -24.60
N GLN A 111 -32.52 31.47 -24.66
CA GLN A 111 -32.06 32.66 -25.37
C GLN A 111 -30.75 33.21 -24.79
N THR A 112 -30.61 33.23 -23.45
CA THR A 112 -29.35 33.63 -22.80
C THR A 112 -28.23 32.66 -23.11
N ARG A 113 -28.47 31.34 -23.01
CA ARG A 113 -27.47 30.33 -23.39
C ARG A 113 -26.98 30.49 -24.83
N GLN A 114 -27.89 30.68 -25.79
CA GLN A 114 -27.54 30.88 -27.21
C GLN A 114 -26.76 32.18 -27.43
N THR A 115 -27.15 33.26 -26.74
CA THR A 115 -26.43 34.56 -26.81
C THR A 115 -25.01 34.41 -26.26
N THR A 116 -24.85 33.78 -25.10
CA THR A 116 -23.54 33.54 -24.49
C THR A 116 -22.66 32.65 -25.36
N LYS A 117 -23.20 31.57 -25.95
CA LYS A 117 -22.49 30.75 -26.93
C LYS A 117 -21.99 31.61 -28.11
N GLN A 118 -22.85 32.44 -28.70
CA GLN A 118 -22.46 33.30 -29.82
C GLN A 118 -21.40 34.35 -29.43
N ASP A 119 -21.53 34.97 -28.25
CA ASP A 119 -20.56 35.95 -27.74
C ASP A 119 -19.18 35.30 -27.52
N LEU A 120 -19.13 34.07 -26.99
CA LEU A 120 -17.88 33.34 -26.80
C LEU A 120 -17.22 32.98 -28.14
N LEU A 121 -17.99 32.54 -29.15
CA LEU A 121 -17.46 32.31 -30.50
C LEU A 121 -16.94 33.61 -31.13
N ASN A 122 -17.64 34.72 -30.94
CA ASN A 122 -17.19 36.02 -31.42
C ASN A 122 -15.91 36.46 -30.68
N ALA A 123 -15.81 36.23 -29.38
CA ALA A 123 -14.63 36.54 -28.57
C ALA A 123 -13.40 35.72 -29.01
N LEU A 124 -13.61 34.45 -29.38
CA LEU A 124 -12.60 33.55 -29.94
C LEU A 124 -12.13 34.04 -31.32
N LEU A 125 -13.06 34.34 -32.24
CA LEU A 125 -12.73 34.72 -33.63
C LEU A 125 -12.17 36.14 -33.76
N ASN A 126 -12.58 37.07 -32.88
CA ASN A 126 -12.15 38.46 -32.88
C ASN A 126 -11.02 38.72 -31.87
N SER A 127 -10.40 37.67 -31.32
CA SER A 127 -9.48 37.78 -30.19
C SER A 127 -8.30 38.73 -30.45
N THR A 128 -8.00 39.57 -29.46
CA THR A 128 -6.79 40.37 -29.29
C THR A 128 -5.51 39.53 -29.26
N PRO A 129 -4.32 40.12 -29.47
CA PRO A 129 -3.04 39.39 -29.53
C PRO A 129 -2.50 38.83 -28.20
N GLU A 130 -3.23 38.91 -27.08
CA GLU A 130 -2.73 38.49 -25.76
C GLU A 130 -3.11 37.03 -25.44
N PRO A 131 -2.14 36.09 -25.34
CA PRO A 131 -2.41 34.65 -25.20
C PRO A 131 -3.16 34.26 -23.93
N ALA A 132 -2.86 34.91 -22.80
CA ALA A 132 -3.47 34.57 -21.50
C ALA A 132 -5.01 34.74 -21.51
N THR A 133 -5.52 35.82 -22.09
CA THR A 133 -6.96 36.03 -22.24
C THR A 133 -7.60 35.02 -23.18
N LEU A 134 -6.91 34.69 -24.29
CA LEU A 134 -7.38 33.69 -25.24
C LEU A 134 -7.50 32.30 -24.59
N HIS A 135 -6.55 31.94 -23.72
CA HIS A 135 -6.60 30.70 -22.94
C HIS A 135 -7.84 30.65 -22.04
N LYS A 136 -8.10 31.70 -21.24
CA LYS A 136 -9.29 31.73 -20.38
C LYS A 136 -10.59 31.65 -21.17
N ILE A 137 -10.65 32.23 -22.38
CA ILE A 137 -11.80 32.08 -23.30
C ILE A 137 -11.95 30.63 -23.77
N CYS A 138 -10.85 29.96 -24.15
CA CYS A 138 -10.87 28.56 -24.55
C CYS A 138 -11.38 27.68 -23.41
N ASP A 139 -10.86 27.85 -22.19
CA ASP A 139 -11.30 27.12 -21.01
C ASP A 139 -12.80 27.33 -20.73
N THR A 140 -13.29 28.58 -20.88
CA THR A 140 -14.73 28.88 -20.74
C THR A 140 -15.58 28.20 -21.80
N ILE A 141 -15.12 28.18 -23.05
CA ILE A 141 -15.79 27.45 -24.13
C ILE A 141 -15.81 25.95 -23.82
N SER A 142 -14.69 25.40 -23.36
CA SER A 142 -14.53 23.99 -23.02
C SER A 142 -15.46 23.55 -21.89
N GLU A 143 -15.53 24.28 -20.79
CA GLU A 143 -16.42 23.94 -19.67
C GLU A 143 -17.90 23.94 -20.09
N ILE A 144 -18.32 24.90 -20.92
CA ILE A 144 -19.70 25.00 -21.43
C ILE A 144 -19.99 23.89 -22.45
N ALA A 145 -18.99 23.46 -23.22
CA ALA A 145 -19.13 22.43 -24.24
C ALA A 145 -19.02 21.00 -23.67
N SER A 146 -18.41 20.82 -22.50
CA SER A 146 -18.17 19.51 -21.90
C SER A 146 -19.46 18.87 -21.37
N PRO A 147 -19.86 17.69 -21.86
CA PRO A 147 -21.03 16.97 -21.36
C PRO A 147 -20.91 16.55 -19.89
N ALA A 148 -19.68 16.31 -19.40
CA ALA A 148 -19.40 15.86 -18.04
C ALA A 148 -19.93 16.83 -16.96
N ASN A 149 -20.00 18.12 -17.30
CA ASN A 149 -20.42 19.19 -16.38
C ASN A 149 -21.95 19.28 -16.17
N PHE A 150 -22.75 18.45 -16.84
CA PHE A 150 -24.23 18.53 -16.85
C PHE A 150 -24.96 17.29 -16.29
N GLY A 151 -24.24 16.29 -15.78
CA GLY A 151 -24.80 15.08 -15.16
C GLY A 151 -25.66 14.22 -16.10
N SER A 152 -26.55 13.40 -15.55
CA SER A 152 -27.39 12.43 -16.31
C SER A 152 -28.57 13.05 -17.08
N SER A 153 -28.64 14.38 -17.19
CA SER A 153 -29.76 15.06 -17.83
C SER A 153 -29.49 15.31 -19.32
N GLU A 154 -30.04 14.45 -20.19
CA GLU A 154 -29.88 14.51 -21.66
C GLU A 154 -30.31 15.86 -22.26
N GLU A 155 -31.21 16.61 -21.61
CA GLU A 155 -31.71 17.91 -22.08
C GLU A 155 -30.79 19.11 -21.73
N ALA A 156 -29.84 18.97 -20.79
CA ALA A 156 -29.07 20.10 -20.26
C ALA A 156 -27.74 20.39 -21.00
N GLY A 157 -27.13 19.38 -21.63
CA GLY A 157 -25.95 19.49 -22.49
C GLY A 157 -26.33 19.82 -23.94
N ALA A 158 -27.17 20.84 -24.16
CA ALA A 158 -27.66 21.18 -25.49
C ALA A 158 -26.49 21.27 -26.48
N ALA A 159 -26.53 20.42 -27.53
CA ALA A 159 -25.53 20.38 -28.59
C ALA A 159 -25.15 21.81 -29.00
N TRP A 160 -23.86 22.07 -29.11
CA TRP A 160 -23.32 23.32 -29.65
C TRP A 160 -22.86 23.05 -31.09
N PRO A 161 -23.81 22.91 -32.05
CA PRO A 161 -23.51 22.39 -33.38
C PRO A 161 -22.57 23.31 -34.17
N GLU A 162 -22.55 24.61 -33.87
CA GLU A 162 -21.66 25.58 -34.51
C GLU A 162 -20.20 25.41 -34.08
N LEU A 163 -19.95 24.98 -32.84
CA LEU A 163 -18.62 24.98 -32.24
C LEU A 163 -17.63 24.07 -33.01
N PRO A 164 -17.93 22.80 -33.32
CA PRO A 164 -17.02 21.95 -34.09
C PRO A 164 -16.63 22.54 -35.45
N ALA A 165 -17.59 23.14 -36.17
CA ALA A 165 -17.31 23.78 -37.46
C ALA A 165 -16.43 25.04 -37.32
N VAL A 166 -16.65 25.84 -36.28
CA VAL A 166 -15.80 27.00 -35.97
C VAL A 166 -14.38 26.57 -35.61
N LEU A 167 -14.22 25.56 -34.75
CA LEU A 167 -12.90 25.06 -34.34
C LEU A 167 -12.14 24.44 -35.52
N SER A 168 -12.82 23.69 -36.40
CA SER A 168 -12.21 23.14 -37.62
C SER A 168 -11.69 24.25 -38.56
N ASN A 169 -12.44 25.33 -38.72
CA ASN A 169 -11.98 26.51 -39.47
C ASN A 169 -10.81 27.23 -38.75
N CYS A 170 -10.85 27.31 -37.43
CA CYS A 170 -9.77 27.91 -36.64
C CYS A 170 -8.46 27.10 -36.76
N ALA A 171 -8.54 25.77 -36.73
CA ALA A 171 -7.41 24.85 -36.91
C ALA A 171 -6.74 24.98 -38.29
N GLN A 172 -7.47 25.46 -39.31
CA GLN A 172 -6.95 25.73 -40.65
C GLN A 172 -6.65 27.22 -40.91
N SER A 173 -6.79 28.07 -39.90
CA SER A 173 -6.59 29.51 -40.03
C SER A 173 -5.13 29.86 -40.33
N ALA A 174 -4.91 30.94 -41.08
CA ALA A 174 -3.58 31.51 -41.25
C ALA A 174 -3.00 32.07 -39.93
N ASN A 175 -3.85 32.40 -38.95
CA ASN A 175 -3.43 32.90 -37.66
C ASN A 175 -3.04 31.75 -36.71
N PRO A 176 -1.77 31.64 -36.28
CA PRO A 176 -1.32 30.57 -35.39
C PRO A 176 -2.06 30.56 -34.05
N GLN A 177 -2.43 31.72 -33.49
CA GLN A 177 -3.14 31.79 -32.20
C GLN A 177 -4.54 31.19 -32.28
N LEU A 178 -5.23 31.31 -33.42
CA LEU A 178 -6.52 30.63 -33.64
C LEU A 178 -6.35 29.12 -33.79
N ARG A 179 -5.23 28.66 -34.37
CA ARG A 179 -4.91 27.23 -34.43
C ARG A 179 -4.64 26.66 -33.04
N VAL A 180 -3.82 27.35 -32.22
CA VAL A 180 -3.58 26.99 -30.81
C VAL A 180 -4.89 26.90 -30.05
N ALA A 181 -5.74 27.93 -30.14
CA ALA A 181 -7.03 27.96 -29.46
C ALA A 181 -7.94 26.79 -29.87
N ALA A 182 -7.96 26.43 -31.16
CA ALA A 182 -8.73 25.29 -31.63
C ALA A 182 -8.27 23.97 -30.97
N PHE A 183 -6.96 23.70 -30.97
CA PHE A 183 -6.41 22.50 -30.36
C PHE A 183 -6.58 22.48 -28.83
N LYS A 184 -6.43 23.62 -28.15
CA LYS A 184 -6.68 23.71 -26.71
C LYS A 184 -8.13 23.34 -26.35
N VAL A 185 -9.11 23.79 -27.13
CA VAL A 185 -10.51 23.39 -26.91
C VAL A 185 -10.74 21.90 -27.22
N PHE A 186 -10.06 21.35 -28.23
CA PHE A 186 -10.12 19.90 -28.51
C PHE A 186 -9.47 19.04 -27.42
N ALA A 187 -8.37 19.50 -26.82
CA ALA A 187 -7.72 18.85 -25.68
C ALA A 187 -8.68 18.75 -24.49
N ASN A 188 -9.30 19.87 -24.12
CA ASN A 188 -10.22 19.94 -22.98
C ASN A 188 -11.56 19.23 -23.24
N VAL A 189 -11.99 19.09 -24.51
CA VAL A 189 -13.25 18.43 -24.87
C VAL A 189 -13.05 17.47 -26.06
N PRO A 190 -12.37 16.32 -25.86
CA PRO A 190 -12.05 15.39 -26.95
C PRO A 190 -13.28 14.81 -27.65
N SER A 191 -14.42 14.74 -26.95
CA SER A 191 -15.69 14.26 -27.49
C SER A 191 -16.19 15.08 -28.69
N LEU A 192 -15.76 16.34 -28.85
CA LEU A 192 -16.08 17.17 -30.02
C LEU A 192 -15.54 16.56 -31.32
N LEU A 193 -14.40 15.85 -31.25
CA LEU A 193 -13.81 15.13 -32.38
C LEU A 193 -14.56 13.83 -32.70
N MET A 194 -15.41 13.33 -31.78
CA MET A 194 -16.09 12.03 -31.88
C MET A 194 -17.60 12.14 -32.18
N THR A 195 -18.16 13.35 -32.37
CA THR A 195 -19.61 13.53 -32.50
C THR A 195 -20.18 12.96 -33.82
N ASN A 196 -21.21 12.12 -33.70
CA ASN A 196 -21.95 11.44 -34.81
C ASN A 196 -22.56 12.39 -35.88
N GLN A 197 -22.55 13.71 -35.67
CA GLN A 197 -23.12 14.70 -36.59
C GLN A 197 -22.13 15.26 -37.62
N GLN A 198 -20.81 15.08 -37.43
CA GLN A 198 -19.82 15.43 -38.46
C GLN A 198 -19.27 14.16 -39.11
N GLN A 199 -19.30 14.12 -40.45
CA GLN A 199 -18.78 13.05 -41.31
C GLN A 199 -17.24 12.98 -41.33
N HIS A 200 -16.55 13.23 -40.22
CA HIS A 200 -15.11 13.06 -40.14
C HIS A 200 -14.81 11.61 -39.80
N SER A 201 -14.27 10.85 -40.77
CA SER A 201 -13.67 9.57 -40.44
C SER A 201 -12.48 9.81 -39.50
N ILE A 202 -12.20 8.86 -38.61
CA ILE A 202 -10.99 8.87 -37.76
C ILE A 202 -9.74 9.13 -38.60
N GLU A 203 -9.71 8.61 -39.83
CA GLU A 203 -8.66 8.89 -40.82
C GLU A 203 -8.46 10.40 -41.11
N GLN A 204 -9.52 11.18 -41.26
CA GLN A 204 -9.42 12.62 -41.50
C GLN A 204 -8.87 13.37 -40.28
N ILE A 205 -9.24 12.93 -39.08
CA ILE A 205 -8.72 13.48 -37.81
C ILE A 205 -7.23 13.20 -37.71
N VAL A 206 -6.81 11.96 -37.93
CA VAL A 206 -5.40 11.54 -37.95
C VAL A 206 -4.59 12.36 -38.96
N VAL A 207 -5.11 12.54 -40.19
CA VAL A 207 -4.44 13.36 -41.22
C VAL A 207 -4.32 14.82 -40.79
N ALA A 208 -5.35 15.41 -40.17
CA ALA A 208 -5.32 16.78 -39.69
C ALA A 208 -4.28 16.99 -38.59
N PHE A 209 -4.22 16.09 -37.60
CA PHE A 209 -3.20 16.13 -36.55
C PHE A 209 -1.79 15.92 -37.10
N ASN A 210 -1.59 14.96 -37.99
CA ASN A 210 -0.28 14.75 -38.63
C ASN A 210 0.20 15.99 -39.39
N GLY A 211 -0.72 16.75 -40.01
CA GLY A 211 -0.41 18.05 -40.60
C GLY A 211 -0.05 19.11 -39.55
N ALA A 212 -0.77 19.17 -38.43
CA ALA A 212 -0.55 20.13 -37.36
C ALA A 212 0.76 19.89 -36.59
N PHE A 213 1.22 18.64 -36.46
CA PHE A 213 2.53 18.30 -35.90
C PHE A 213 3.71 18.84 -36.73
N GLN A 214 3.46 19.23 -37.97
CA GLN A 214 4.44 19.83 -38.89
C GLN A 214 4.19 21.34 -39.08
N ASP A 215 3.39 21.97 -38.23
CA ASP A 215 3.12 23.41 -38.32
C ASP A 215 4.40 24.24 -38.11
N ASN A 216 4.47 25.40 -38.76
CA ASN A 216 5.62 26.32 -38.62
C ASN A 216 5.72 26.93 -37.22
N SER A 217 4.62 26.97 -36.45
CA SER A 217 4.57 27.51 -35.10
C SER A 217 4.78 26.41 -34.05
N SER A 218 5.76 26.58 -33.18
CA SER A 218 6.02 25.69 -32.03
C SER A 218 4.76 25.49 -31.17
N ASP A 219 4.06 26.58 -30.85
CA ASP A 219 2.88 26.57 -29.98
C ASP A 219 1.72 25.76 -30.56
N VAL A 220 1.58 25.77 -31.90
CA VAL A 220 0.56 24.96 -32.59
C VAL A 220 0.94 23.49 -32.57
N ARG A 221 2.22 23.16 -32.76
CA ARG A 221 2.70 21.78 -32.66
C ARG A 221 2.51 21.22 -31.25
N LEU A 222 2.81 22.01 -30.21
CA LEU A 222 2.60 21.62 -28.82
C LEU A 222 1.12 21.42 -28.50
N ALA A 223 0.28 22.44 -28.77
CA ALA A 223 -1.16 22.35 -28.50
C ALA A 223 -1.83 21.20 -29.26
N SER A 224 -1.41 20.93 -30.50
CA SER A 224 -1.93 19.79 -31.26
C SER A 224 -1.46 18.44 -30.71
N LEU A 225 -0.25 18.33 -30.17
CA LEU A 225 0.24 17.13 -29.48
C LEU A 225 -0.58 16.85 -28.22
N GLN A 226 -0.81 17.86 -27.38
CA GLN A 226 -1.63 17.72 -26.17
C GLN A 226 -3.07 17.31 -26.51
N ALA A 227 -3.66 17.95 -27.52
CA ALA A 227 -4.99 17.57 -28.01
C ALA A 227 -5.04 16.16 -28.59
N ALA A 228 -3.96 15.71 -29.23
CA ALA A 228 -3.83 14.34 -29.71
C ALA A 228 -3.78 13.32 -28.57
N VAL A 229 -3.03 13.60 -27.50
CA VAL A 229 -2.98 12.77 -26.28
C VAL A 229 -4.40 12.56 -25.72
N HIS A 230 -5.12 13.64 -25.41
CA HIS A 230 -6.46 13.50 -24.83
C HIS A 230 -7.47 12.87 -25.79
N PHE A 231 -7.29 13.03 -27.11
CA PHE A 231 -8.07 12.28 -28.10
C PHE A 231 -7.79 10.77 -28.03
N LEU A 232 -6.52 10.35 -27.94
CA LEU A 232 -6.15 8.93 -27.81
C LEU A 232 -6.67 8.32 -26.51
N LEU A 233 -6.56 9.04 -25.39
CA LEU A 233 -7.15 8.65 -24.10
C LEU A 233 -8.66 8.45 -24.22
N SER A 234 -9.37 9.39 -24.85
CA SER A 234 -10.82 9.35 -24.99
C SER A 234 -11.31 8.21 -25.92
N VAL A 235 -10.62 7.96 -27.05
CA VAL A 235 -10.99 6.87 -27.97
C VAL A 235 -10.80 5.50 -27.30
N SER A 236 -9.72 5.35 -26.54
CA SER A 236 -9.38 4.10 -25.86
C SER A 236 -10.36 3.79 -24.72
N ASN A 237 -10.71 4.80 -23.90
CA ASN A 237 -11.72 4.66 -22.84
C ASN A 237 -13.13 4.27 -23.35
N ASN A 238 -13.48 4.65 -24.57
CA ASN A 238 -14.75 4.29 -25.20
C ASN A 238 -14.75 2.92 -25.89
N SER A 239 -13.58 2.27 -25.99
CA SER A 239 -13.46 0.95 -26.61
C SER A 239 -13.72 -0.13 -25.56
N SER A 240 -14.62 -1.08 -25.88
CA SER A 240 -14.93 -2.23 -25.00
C SER A 240 -13.81 -3.27 -24.93
N SER A 241 -12.62 -2.95 -25.45
CA SER A 241 -11.41 -3.78 -25.42
C SER A 241 -10.23 -2.88 -25.07
N ASN A 242 -9.31 -3.35 -24.23
CA ASN A 242 -8.03 -2.69 -23.94
C ASN A 242 -7.06 -2.66 -25.14
N ALA A 243 -7.53 -3.06 -26.33
CA ALA A 243 -6.76 -3.08 -27.56
C ALA A 243 -6.56 -1.66 -28.12
N VAL A 244 -5.33 -1.35 -28.55
CA VAL A 244 -5.00 -0.06 -29.13
C VAL A 244 -5.67 0.10 -30.51
N PRO A 245 -6.50 1.14 -30.71
CA PRO A 245 -7.08 1.44 -32.01
C PRO A 245 -6.00 1.70 -33.08
N ALA A 246 -5.92 0.81 -34.07
CA ALA A 246 -4.84 0.80 -35.07
C ALA A 246 -4.72 2.09 -35.93
N GLN A 247 -5.84 2.80 -36.17
CA GLN A 247 -5.84 4.03 -36.96
C GLN A 247 -5.32 5.24 -36.15
N PRO A 248 -5.88 5.58 -34.97
CA PRO A 248 -5.33 6.63 -34.11
C PRO A 248 -3.87 6.44 -33.71
N ALA A 249 -3.42 5.19 -33.51
CA ALA A 249 -2.03 4.88 -33.15
C ALA A 249 -0.98 5.40 -34.16
N GLN A 250 -1.38 5.67 -35.41
CA GLN A 250 -0.49 6.22 -36.44
C GLN A 250 -0.01 7.65 -36.14
N MET A 251 -0.64 8.33 -35.18
CA MET A 251 -0.25 9.68 -34.76
C MET A 251 1.02 9.68 -33.89
N VAL A 252 1.23 8.64 -33.08
CA VAL A 252 2.32 8.57 -32.09
C VAL A 252 3.72 8.72 -32.72
N PRO A 253 4.07 8.04 -33.83
CA PRO A 253 5.36 8.27 -34.50
C PRO A 253 5.56 9.71 -34.97
N HIS A 254 4.49 10.40 -35.36
CA HIS A 254 4.55 11.79 -35.83
C HIS A 254 4.67 12.77 -34.67
N MET A 255 4.08 12.46 -33.51
CA MET A 255 4.23 13.24 -32.27
C MET A 255 5.70 13.33 -31.84
N LEU A 256 6.51 12.26 -32.03
CA LEU A 256 7.95 12.31 -31.76
C LEU A 256 8.71 13.34 -32.61
N THR A 257 8.16 13.75 -33.75
CA THR A 257 8.76 14.83 -34.56
C THR A 257 8.61 16.18 -33.87
N VAL A 258 7.53 16.39 -33.12
CA VAL A 258 7.32 17.61 -32.33
C VAL A 258 8.42 17.74 -31.28
N LEU A 259 8.70 16.66 -30.53
CA LEU A 259 9.77 16.64 -29.53
C LEU A 259 11.14 17.02 -30.13
N LYS A 260 11.49 16.40 -31.27
CA LYS A 260 12.75 16.67 -31.97
C LYS A 260 12.86 18.13 -32.42
N LEU A 261 11.76 18.73 -32.90
CA LEU A 261 11.74 20.13 -33.34
C LEU A 261 11.84 21.09 -32.14
N LEU A 262 11.14 20.82 -31.04
CA LEU A 262 11.23 21.63 -29.82
C LEU A 262 12.65 21.64 -29.24
N LEU A 263 13.31 20.48 -29.22
CA LEU A 263 14.71 20.36 -28.83
C LEU A 263 15.64 21.17 -29.75
N GLN A 264 15.46 21.09 -31.07
CA GLN A 264 16.26 21.86 -32.05
C GLN A 264 16.07 23.38 -31.91
N GLU A 265 14.86 23.81 -31.53
CA GLU A 265 14.51 25.20 -31.28
C GLU A 265 14.95 25.69 -29.90
N LYS A 266 15.46 24.81 -29.03
CA LYS A 266 15.78 25.08 -27.62
C LYS A 266 14.58 25.60 -26.82
N ASN A 267 13.38 25.12 -27.15
CA ASN A 267 12.18 25.40 -26.38
C ASN A 267 12.01 24.34 -25.29
N GLU A 268 12.74 24.50 -24.19
CA GLU A 268 12.78 23.54 -23.08
C GLU A 268 11.44 23.41 -22.36
N THR A 269 10.79 24.53 -22.02
CA THR A 269 9.45 24.53 -21.41
C THR A 269 8.44 23.77 -22.27
N GLY A 270 8.39 24.05 -23.58
CA GLY A 270 7.48 23.33 -24.48
C GLY A 270 7.85 21.85 -24.66
N LEU A 271 9.13 21.49 -24.53
CA LEU A 271 9.58 20.10 -24.57
C LEU A 271 9.13 19.33 -23.32
N ILE A 272 9.28 19.92 -22.14
CA ILE A 272 8.76 19.37 -20.87
C ILE A 272 7.26 19.15 -20.99
N ASP A 273 6.48 20.18 -21.37
CA ASP A 273 5.03 20.07 -21.54
C ASP A 273 4.62 18.93 -22.49
N ALA A 274 5.36 18.77 -23.60
CA ALA A 274 5.08 17.71 -24.56
C ALA A 274 5.41 16.31 -24.02
N ILE A 275 6.50 16.18 -23.27
CA ILE A 275 6.92 14.92 -22.65
C ILE A 275 5.96 14.54 -21.53
N SER A 276 5.54 15.49 -20.69
CA SER A 276 4.57 15.26 -19.62
C SER A 276 3.23 14.78 -20.17
N SER A 277 2.73 15.37 -21.25
CA SER A 277 1.51 14.85 -21.90
C SER A 277 1.69 13.46 -22.51
N LEU A 278 2.87 13.11 -23.02
CA LEU A 278 3.14 11.75 -23.47
C LEU A 278 3.25 10.76 -22.30
N THR A 279 3.68 11.24 -21.14
CA THR A 279 3.78 10.45 -19.91
C THR A 279 2.38 10.10 -19.40
N GLU A 280 1.45 11.05 -19.36
CA GLU A 280 0.01 10.81 -19.09
C GLU A 280 -0.57 9.73 -20.03
N LEU A 281 -0.26 9.79 -21.33
CA LEU A 281 -0.68 8.75 -22.27
C LEU A 281 -0.04 7.38 -21.99
N ALA A 282 1.21 7.37 -21.54
CA ALA A 282 1.94 6.15 -21.23
C ALA A 282 1.40 5.46 -19.98
N GLU A 283 1.00 6.22 -18.96
CA GLU A 283 0.40 5.72 -17.72
C GLU A 283 -0.88 4.90 -18.01
N ASP A 284 -1.79 5.45 -18.83
CA ASP A 284 -3.07 4.79 -19.12
C ASP A 284 -2.99 3.77 -20.27
N TYR A 285 -2.21 4.06 -21.32
CA TYR A 285 -2.18 3.25 -22.56
C TYR A 285 -0.77 3.10 -23.14
N PRO A 286 0.15 2.41 -22.44
CA PRO A 286 1.57 2.31 -22.82
C PRO A 286 1.79 1.60 -24.17
N LYS A 287 0.86 0.73 -24.59
CA LYS A 287 0.94 -0.03 -25.83
C LYS A 287 1.01 0.86 -27.09
N TYR A 288 0.57 2.11 -27.01
CA TYR A 288 0.75 3.10 -28.09
C TYR A 288 2.23 3.32 -28.43
N PHE A 289 3.13 3.15 -27.46
CA PHE A 289 4.55 3.38 -27.62
C PHE A 289 5.33 2.18 -28.16
N ARG A 290 4.72 0.97 -28.21
CA ARG A 290 5.38 -0.28 -28.62
C ARG A 290 6.16 -0.16 -29.94
N GLY A 291 5.56 0.46 -30.95
CA GLY A 291 6.17 0.63 -32.27
C GLY A 291 7.27 1.70 -32.35
N VAL A 292 7.33 2.60 -31.36
CA VAL A 292 8.25 3.74 -31.33
C VAL A 292 9.26 3.69 -30.17
N LEU A 293 9.15 2.69 -29.28
CA LEU A 293 9.97 2.54 -28.09
C LEU A 293 11.48 2.68 -28.38
N PRO A 294 12.07 2.06 -29.42
CA PRO A 294 13.50 2.25 -29.70
C PRO A 294 13.88 3.71 -30.01
N ALA A 295 13.04 4.42 -30.77
CA ALA A 295 13.28 5.82 -31.11
C ALA A 295 13.06 6.75 -29.91
N LEU A 296 12.14 6.38 -29.02
CA LEU A 296 11.88 7.10 -27.78
C LEU A 296 13.05 6.93 -26.81
N VAL A 297 13.54 5.70 -26.61
CA VAL A 297 14.73 5.44 -25.78
C VAL A 297 15.94 6.22 -26.32
N GLU A 298 16.18 6.21 -27.63
CA GLU A 298 17.26 6.99 -28.24
C GLU A 298 17.11 8.50 -27.97
N PHE A 299 15.90 9.04 -28.15
CA PHE A 299 15.63 10.47 -27.95
C PHE A 299 15.75 10.88 -26.48
N CYS A 300 15.06 10.18 -25.58
CA CYS A 300 15.04 10.50 -24.16
C CYS A 300 16.42 10.34 -23.53
N THR A 301 17.16 9.27 -23.86
CA THR A 301 18.53 9.12 -23.33
C THR A 301 19.51 10.14 -23.92
N LEU A 302 19.29 10.64 -25.14
CA LEU A 302 20.05 11.76 -25.69
C LEU A 302 19.80 13.05 -24.90
N VAL A 303 18.53 13.37 -24.63
CA VAL A 303 18.13 14.55 -23.85
C VAL A 303 18.70 14.46 -22.44
N ALA A 304 18.47 13.34 -21.74
CA ALA A 304 18.93 13.15 -20.37
C ALA A 304 20.46 13.23 -20.19
N LYS A 305 21.25 12.85 -21.22
CA LYS A 305 22.72 12.97 -21.20
C LYS A 305 23.25 14.38 -21.45
N SER A 306 22.42 15.33 -21.88
CA SER A 306 22.83 16.66 -22.36
C SER A 306 23.08 17.68 -21.24
N ARG A 307 23.82 17.29 -20.19
CA ARG A 307 24.10 18.10 -18.97
C ARG A 307 24.58 19.53 -19.24
N ASN A 308 25.38 19.75 -20.28
CA ASN A 308 25.95 21.08 -20.59
C ASN A 308 25.09 21.92 -21.54
N GLU A 309 23.96 21.41 -22.01
CA GLU A 309 23.16 22.01 -23.06
C GLU A 309 21.70 22.28 -22.67
N LEU A 310 21.18 21.57 -21.65
CA LEU A 310 19.78 21.60 -21.20
C LEU A 310 19.71 21.68 -19.68
N GLU A 311 18.60 22.20 -19.18
CA GLU A 311 18.25 22.26 -17.76
C GLU A 311 17.91 20.88 -17.19
N ASP A 312 18.06 20.72 -15.87
CA ASP A 312 17.86 19.45 -15.18
C ASP A 312 16.41 18.96 -15.27
N SER A 313 15.44 19.87 -15.14
CA SER A 313 14.02 19.57 -15.33
C SER A 313 13.71 18.95 -16.70
N THR A 314 14.32 19.46 -17.77
CA THR A 314 14.19 18.90 -19.13
C THR A 314 14.78 17.49 -19.22
N ARG A 315 15.94 17.26 -18.59
CA ARG A 315 16.64 15.98 -18.58
C ARG A 315 15.85 14.93 -17.79
N GLN A 316 15.37 15.29 -16.61
CA GLN A 316 14.57 14.45 -15.72
C GLN A 316 13.26 14.06 -16.37
N ALA A 317 12.48 15.02 -16.89
CA ALA A 317 11.22 14.75 -17.59
C ALA A 317 11.40 13.74 -18.72
N SER A 318 12.50 13.84 -19.48
CA SER A 318 12.78 12.90 -20.58
C SER A 318 13.04 11.47 -20.11
N LEU A 319 13.71 11.29 -18.95
CA LEU A 319 13.98 9.98 -18.39
C LEU A 319 12.75 9.42 -17.69
N GLU A 320 11.94 10.28 -17.04
CA GLU A 320 10.68 9.92 -16.38
C GLU A 320 9.75 9.15 -17.31
N LEU A 321 9.51 9.66 -18.53
CA LEU A 321 8.70 8.95 -19.54
C LEU A 321 9.16 7.51 -19.81
N LEU A 322 10.48 7.24 -19.77
CA LEU A 322 10.98 5.89 -19.94
C LEU A 322 10.76 5.03 -18.70
N VAL A 323 10.90 5.60 -17.50
CA VAL A 323 10.66 4.91 -16.23
C VAL A 323 9.18 4.55 -16.11
N THR A 324 8.28 5.49 -16.39
CA THR A 324 6.83 5.25 -16.43
C THR A 324 6.49 4.07 -17.34
N LEU A 325 7.04 4.02 -18.56
CA LEU A 325 6.81 2.90 -19.48
C LEU A 325 7.32 1.56 -18.94
N ALA A 326 8.39 1.56 -18.14
CA ALA A 326 8.90 0.35 -17.50
C ALA A 326 8.01 -0.12 -16.35
N GLU A 327 7.36 0.80 -15.64
CA GLU A 327 6.42 0.50 -14.54
C GLU A 327 5.10 -0.05 -15.06
N VAL A 328 4.51 0.60 -16.06
CA VAL A 328 3.15 0.29 -16.52
C VAL A 328 3.10 -0.73 -17.66
N ALA A 329 4.22 -1.00 -18.33
CA ALA A 329 4.34 -2.05 -19.36
C ALA A 329 5.73 -2.74 -19.34
N PRO A 330 6.10 -3.39 -18.22
CA PRO A 330 7.41 -3.99 -18.04
C PRO A 330 7.73 -5.04 -19.11
N GLY A 331 6.82 -5.95 -19.44
CA GLY A 331 6.95 -6.96 -20.49
C GLY A 331 7.21 -6.38 -21.88
N MET A 332 6.55 -5.28 -22.26
CA MET A 332 6.84 -4.53 -23.49
C MET A 332 8.28 -4.03 -23.49
N VAL A 333 8.73 -3.45 -22.37
CA VAL A 333 10.09 -2.94 -22.20
C VAL A 333 11.13 -4.06 -22.20
N ARG A 334 10.85 -5.18 -21.52
CA ARG A 334 11.71 -6.37 -21.46
C ARG A 334 11.98 -6.99 -22.84
N LYS A 335 11.04 -6.84 -23.77
CA LYS A 335 11.18 -7.30 -25.17
C LYS A 335 12.12 -6.42 -26.01
N TYR A 336 12.54 -5.27 -25.49
CA TYR A 336 13.57 -4.42 -26.06
C TYR A 336 14.87 -4.51 -25.23
N PRO A 337 15.79 -5.45 -25.56
CA PRO A 337 16.94 -5.77 -24.72
C PRO A 337 17.88 -4.58 -24.44
N GLU A 338 17.96 -3.62 -25.38
CA GLU A 338 18.81 -2.44 -25.27
C GLU A 338 18.25 -1.35 -24.35
N PHE A 339 17.01 -1.50 -23.83
CA PHE A 339 16.39 -0.52 -22.93
C PHE A 339 17.29 -0.25 -21.71
N CYS A 340 17.52 -1.27 -20.88
CA CYS A 340 18.36 -1.19 -19.69
C CYS A 340 19.81 -0.80 -20.04
N GLU A 341 20.34 -1.26 -21.18
CA GLU A 341 21.69 -0.89 -21.62
C GLU A 341 21.83 0.60 -21.96
N SER A 342 20.71 1.27 -22.28
CA SER A 342 20.66 2.69 -22.62
C SER A 342 20.31 3.58 -21.43
N THR A 343 19.39 3.15 -20.56
CA THR A 343 18.86 3.94 -19.44
C THR A 343 19.71 3.86 -18.18
N ILE A 344 20.15 2.66 -17.77
CA ILE A 344 20.96 2.47 -16.54
C ILE A 344 22.22 3.33 -16.53
N PRO A 345 23.01 3.45 -17.62
CA PRO A 345 24.19 4.32 -17.62
C PRO A 345 23.85 5.80 -17.43
N VAL A 346 22.65 6.23 -17.87
CA VAL A 346 22.18 7.61 -17.66
C VAL A 346 21.83 7.83 -16.20
N ALA A 347 21.07 6.92 -15.61
CA ALA A 347 20.72 6.98 -14.20
C ALA A 347 21.97 6.98 -13.30
N LEU A 348 22.94 6.09 -13.58
CA LEU A 348 24.24 6.06 -12.89
C LEU A 348 25.06 7.34 -13.08
N GLN A 349 24.95 7.99 -14.26
CA GLN A 349 25.60 9.27 -14.51
C GLN A 349 24.95 10.37 -13.66
N MET A 350 23.61 10.50 -13.69
CA MET A 350 22.85 11.47 -12.90
C MET A 350 23.11 11.27 -11.39
N LEU A 351 23.14 10.02 -10.93
CA LEU A 351 23.51 9.64 -9.56
C LEU A 351 24.94 10.07 -9.15
N SER A 352 25.81 10.35 -10.12
CA SER A 352 27.17 10.86 -9.88
C SER A 352 27.30 12.40 -10.00
N GLU A 353 26.22 13.09 -10.36
CA GLU A 353 26.15 14.55 -10.50
C GLU A 353 25.83 15.20 -9.15
N ILE A 354 26.75 15.02 -8.19
CA ILE A 354 26.61 15.51 -6.81
C ILE A 354 27.43 16.78 -6.66
N GLY A 355 26.79 17.93 -6.41
CA GLY A 355 27.45 19.22 -6.21
C GLY A 355 28.24 19.72 -7.43
N ASP A 356 28.66 20.97 -7.39
CA ASP A 356 29.42 21.60 -8.48
C ASP A 356 30.87 21.10 -8.51
N ASP A 357 31.36 20.73 -9.69
CA ASP A 357 32.69 20.12 -9.87
C ASP A 357 33.86 21.07 -9.51
N ASP A 358 33.58 22.37 -9.37
CA ASP A 358 34.54 23.44 -9.11
C ASP A 358 34.36 24.14 -7.74
N ASP A 359 33.36 23.77 -6.94
CA ASP A 359 33.05 24.43 -5.66
C ASP A 359 33.56 23.62 -4.44
N GLU A 360 34.78 23.93 -3.99
CA GLU A 360 35.37 23.32 -2.80
C GLU A 360 34.76 23.84 -1.48
N GLU A 361 34.03 24.96 -1.51
CA GLU A 361 33.34 25.52 -0.34
C GLU A 361 32.07 24.69 -0.04
N GLU A 362 31.35 24.24 -1.08
CA GLU A 362 30.17 23.37 -0.96
C GLU A 362 30.47 22.05 -0.23
N ASP A 363 31.59 21.40 -0.52
CA ASP A 363 32.01 20.19 0.18
C ASP A 363 32.29 20.45 1.66
N GLN A 364 32.91 21.58 2.00
CA GLN A 364 33.15 21.96 3.39
C GLN A 364 31.86 22.29 4.14
N ASP A 365 30.90 22.91 3.46
CA ASP A 365 29.58 23.20 4.00
C ASP A 365 28.80 21.91 4.26
N TRP A 366 28.86 20.93 3.35
CA TRP A 366 28.29 19.59 3.56
C TRP A 366 28.88 18.90 4.81
N TYR A 367 30.20 19.00 5.03
CA TYR A 367 30.85 18.40 6.22
C TYR A 367 30.47 19.09 7.52
N ASN A 368 30.33 20.42 7.49
CA ASN A 368 30.21 21.25 8.68
C ASN A 368 28.81 21.82 8.90
N THR A 369 27.80 21.38 8.14
CA THR A 369 26.43 21.87 8.29
C THR A 369 25.94 21.77 9.75
N ASP A 370 25.16 22.75 10.18
CA ASP A 370 24.50 22.77 11.49
C ASP A 370 23.12 22.12 11.46
N SER A 371 22.51 21.97 10.27
CA SER A 371 21.22 21.32 10.05
C SER A 371 21.28 20.40 8.82
N LEU A 372 20.57 19.29 8.87
CA LEU A 372 20.26 18.53 7.65
C LEU A 372 19.03 19.21 7.06
N GLU A 373 19.21 20.00 6.00
CA GLU A 373 18.09 20.39 5.14
C GLU A 373 17.58 19.11 4.45
N VAL A 374 16.27 19.03 4.19
CA VAL A 374 15.73 17.91 3.40
C VAL A 374 16.30 18.11 2.00
N ASP A 375 17.02 17.11 1.49
CA ASP A 375 17.59 17.18 0.14
C ASP A 375 16.44 17.49 -0.85
N ASP A 376 16.64 18.50 -1.69
CA ASP A 376 15.65 18.89 -2.67
C ASP A 376 15.41 17.72 -3.63
N ASN A 377 14.16 17.25 -3.74
CA ASN A 377 13.79 16.13 -4.61
C ASN A 377 14.08 16.43 -6.09
N GLU A 378 14.39 17.68 -6.42
CA GLU A 378 14.74 18.16 -7.76
C GLU A 378 16.19 17.89 -8.16
N GLU A 379 17.08 17.44 -7.26
CA GLU A 379 18.48 17.17 -7.61
C GLU A 379 18.68 15.90 -8.45
N ASN A 380 19.53 15.97 -9.47
CA ASN A 380 19.77 14.85 -10.39
C ASN A 380 20.28 13.58 -9.72
N TYR A 381 21.06 13.70 -8.64
CA TYR A 381 21.58 12.52 -7.97
C TYR A 381 20.46 11.75 -7.24
N VAL A 382 19.48 12.47 -6.68
CA VAL A 382 18.26 11.91 -6.07
C VAL A 382 17.40 11.28 -7.15
N PHE A 383 17.14 11.99 -8.25
CA PHE A 383 16.38 11.47 -9.38
C PHE A 383 17.02 10.20 -9.99
N GLY A 384 18.35 10.18 -10.11
CA GLY A 384 19.11 9.03 -10.59
C GLY A 384 19.00 7.81 -9.67
N GLU A 385 18.92 8.02 -8.35
CA GLU A 385 18.70 6.97 -7.36
C GLU A 385 17.31 6.37 -7.50
N GLN A 386 16.27 7.23 -7.50
CA GLN A 386 14.87 6.85 -7.68
C GLN A 386 14.65 6.11 -9.00
N THR A 387 15.29 6.56 -10.08
CA THR A 387 15.24 5.88 -11.38
C THR A 387 15.79 4.45 -11.28
N MET A 388 16.91 4.24 -10.58
CA MET A 388 17.50 2.92 -10.44
C MET A 388 16.61 1.96 -9.64
N ASP A 389 16.00 2.46 -8.57
CA ASP A 389 15.06 1.71 -7.73
C ASP A 389 13.79 1.32 -8.52
N ARG A 390 13.09 2.32 -9.08
CA ARG A 390 11.86 2.10 -9.87
C ARG A 390 12.08 1.10 -11.00
N LEU A 391 13.17 1.24 -11.77
CA LEU A 391 13.51 0.27 -12.82
C LEU A 391 13.78 -1.14 -12.27
N ALA A 392 14.44 -1.26 -11.11
CA ALA A 392 14.69 -2.54 -10.46
C ALA A 392 13.39 -3.20 -10.01
N CYS A 393 12.48 -2.44 -9.40
CA CYS A 393 11.19 -2.92 -8.91
C CYS A 393 10.28 -3.39 -10.05
N SER A 394 10.25 -2.67 -11.19
CA SER A 394 9.38 -3.05 -12.32
C SER A 394 9.96 -4.14 -13.23
N LEU A 395 11.27 -4.10 -13.53
CA LEU A 395 11.88 -5.02 -14.50
C LEU A 395 12.56 -6.24 -13.85
N GLY A 396 12.83 -6.15 -12.55
CA GLY A 396 13.43 -7.20 -11.73
C GLY A 396 14.93 -7.44 -11.99
N GLY A 397 15.54 -8.15 -11.05
CA GLY A 397 16.99 -8.39 -11.06
C GLY A 397 17.56 -9.15 -12.27
N LYS A 398 16.75 -9.85 -13.08
CA LYS A 398 17.28 -10.55 -14.26
C LYS A 398 17.86 -9.59 -15.30
N GLN A 399 17.25 -8.42 -15.47
CA GLN A 399 17.68 -7.43 -16.46
C GLN A 399 18.55 -6.35 -15.83
N VAL A 400 18.07 -5.76 -14.73
CA VAL A 400 18.72 -4.60 -14.11
C VAL A 400 20.06 -5.00 -13.51
N LEU A 401 20.09 -6.01 -12.64
CA LEU A 401 21.32 -6.41 -11.93
C LEU A 401 22.47 -6.73 -12.89
N ALA A 402 22.19 -7.47 -13.97
CA ALA A 402 23.20 -7.88 -14.94
C ALA A 402 23.83 -6.69 -15.68
N VAL A 403 23.05 -5.64 -15.97
CA VAL A 403 23.55 -4.44 -16.64
C VAL A 403 24.24 -3.51 -15.64
N SER A 404 23.64 -3.26 -14.46
CA SER A 404 24.22 -2.42 -13.41
C SER A 404 25.61 -2.90 -13.00
N PHE A 405 25.80 -4.21 -12.83
CA PHE A 405 27.09 -4.80 -12.46
C PHE A 405 28.13 -4.84 -13.61
N LYS A 406 27.80 -4.39 -14.83
CA LYS A 406 28.82 -4.06 -15.85
C LYS A 406 29.57 -2.77 -15.49
N TYR A 407 28.90 -1.84 -14.80
CA TYR A 407 29.39 -0.50 -14.49
C TYR A 407 29.85 -0.36 -13.03
N ILE A 408 29.05 -0.85 -12.08
CA ILE A 408 29.29 -0.70 -10.63
C ILE A 408 30.73 -1.07 -10.22
N PRO A 409 31.30 -2.25 -10.58
CA PRO A 409 32.66 -2.59 -10.19
C PRO A 409 33.73 -1.63 -10.74
N GLN A 410 33.52 -1.06 -11.93
CA GLN A 410 34.43 -0.09 -12.54
C GLN A 410 34.36 1.24 -11.80
N MET A 411 33.14 1.70 -11.47
CA MET A 411 32.90 2.91 -10.71
C MET A 411 33.54 2.83 -9.31
N LEU A 412 33.33 1.71 -8.59
CA LEU A 412 33.94 1.43 -7.29
C LEU A 412 35.49 1.40 -7.33
N SER A 413 36.06 0.95 -8.45
CA SER A 413 37.51 0.87 -8.65
C SER A 413 38.17 2.20 -9.02
N SER A 414 37.39 3.28 -9.21
CA SER A 414 37.93 4.61 -9.54
C SER A 414 38.90 5.09 -8.43
N PRO A 415 40.07 5.68 -8.73
CA PRO A 415 40.99 6.11 -7.68
C PRO A 415 40.44 7.31 -6.88
N SER A 416 40.43 7.29 -5.55
CA SER A 416 39.95 8.47 -4.78
C SER A 416 40.91 9.67 -4.77
N ASN A 417 42.19 9.47 -5.14
CA ASN A 417 43.27 10.38 -4.73
C ASN A 417 43.85 11.25 -5.86
N THR A 418 43.27 11.28 -7.06
CA THR A 418 43.96 11.86 -8.24
C THR A 418 43.12 12.67 -9.24
N ALA A 419 41.81 12.83 -9.08
CA ALA A 419 41.02 13.80 -9.85
C ALA A 419 39.81 14.29 -9.06
N LYS A 420 39.39 15.55 -9.25
CA LYS A 420 38.33 16.23 -8.47
C LYS A 420 37.00 15.46 -8.37
N ASN A 421 36.68 14.58 -9.33
CA ASN A 421 35.34 13.97 -9.44
C ASN A 421 35.31 12.42 -9.34
N GLN A 422 36.42 11.75 -8.95
CA GLN A 422 36.48 10.27 -8.95
C GLN A 422 35.78 9.62 -7.74
N TRP A 423 35.63 10.33 -6.62
CA TRP A 423 34.89 9.82 -5.46
C TRP A 423 33.38 9.77 -5.73
N LYS A 424 32.85 10.70 -6.56
CA LYS A 424 31.43 10.76 -6.97
C LYS A 424 30.99 9.46 -7.64
N GLN A 425 31.87 8.84 -8.42
CA GLN A 425 31.62 7.52 -9.05
C GLN A 425 31.48 6.40 -8.01
N LYS A 426 32.33 6.38 -6.97
CA LYS A 426 32.21 5.40 -5.89
C LYS A 426 30.93 5.58 -5.09
N HIS A 427 30.61 6.84 -4.76
CA HIS A 427 29.38 7.20 -4.09
C HIS A 427 28.18 6.69 -4.89
N ALA A 428 28.09 7.07 -6.16
CA ALA A 428 27.00 6.65 -7.04
C ALA A 428 26.89 5.12 -7.15
N ALA A 429 28.01 4.40 -7.21
CA ALA A 429 27.97 2.94 -7.25
C ALA A 429 27.44 2.30 -5.97
N LEU A 430 27.72 2.88 -4.79
CA LEU A 430 27.18 2.42 -3.51
C LEU A 430 25.68 2.72 -3.40
N MET A 431 25.26 3.93 -3.80
CA MET A 431 23.84 4.32 -3.84
C MET A 431 23.05 3.51 -4.87
N ALA A 432 23.66 3.15 -6.00
CA ALA A 432 23.02 2.27 -6.98
C ALA A 432 22.81 0.85 -6.43
N ILE A 433 23.74 0.34 -5.60
CA ILE A 433 23.56 -0.95 -4.92
C ILE A 433 22.44 -0.87 -3.88
N SER A 434 22.31 0.25 -3.16
CA SER A 434 21.20 0.44 -2.21
C SER A 434 19.86 0.49 -2.94
N ALA A 435 19.76 1.30 -4.00
CA ALA A 435 18.53 1.51 -4.75
C ALA A 435 17.98 0.21 -5.39
N ILE A 436 18.84 -0.66 -5.94
CA ILE A 436 18.36 -1.86 -6.64
C ILE A 436 18.07 -3.06 -5.71
N GLY A 437 18.33 -2.94 -4.41
CA GLY A 437 18.29 -4.06 -3.45
C GLY A 437 16.94 -4.76 -3.41
N GLU A 438 15.87 -3.99 -3.18
CA GLU A 438 14.47 -4.44 -3.13
C GLU A 438 14.04 -5.11 -4.45
N GLY A 439 14.07 -4.37 -5.56
CA GLY A 439 13.65 -4.88 -6.87
C GLY A 439 14.47 -6.06 -7.40
N CYS A 440 15.73 -6.22 -6.93
CA CYS A 440 16.61 -7.34 -7.30
C CYS A 440 16.69 -8.45 -6.23
N TYR A 441 15.85 -8.42 -5.18
CA TYR A 441 15.92 -9.31 -4.03
C TYR A 441 16.11 -10.79 -4.40
N LYS A 442 15.28 -11.32 -5.32
CA LYS A 442 15.24 -12.74 -5.74
C LYS A 442 16.61 -13.28 -6.20
N ILE A 443 17.47 -12.43 -6.73
CA ILE A 443 18.82 -12.78 -7.19
C ILE A 443 19.87 -12.35 -6.16
N MET A 444 19.80 -11.10 -5.68
CA MET A 444 20.80 -10.54 -4.77
C MET A 444 20.88 -11.28 -3.44
N VAL A 445 19.78 -11.83 -2.91
CA VAL A 445 19.80 -12.60 -1.66
C VAL A 445 20.74 -13.81 -1.71
N LYS A 446 20.92 -14.40 -2.90
CA LYS A 446 21.81 -15.55 -3.14
C LYS A 446 23.28 -15.12 -3.28
N GLU A 447 23.51 -13.87 -3.66
CA GLU A 447 24.83 -13.26 -3.91
C GLU A 447 25.22 -12.26 -2.81
N LEU A 448 24.50 -12.25 -1.68
CA LEU A 448 24.64 -11.23 -0.64
C LEU A 448 26.05 -11.19 -0.04
N LYS A 449 26.68 -12.36 0.15
CA LYS A 449 28.06 -12.44 0.64
C LYS A 449 29.07 -11.74 -0.30
N PRO A 450 29.16 -12.08 -1.61
CA PRO A 450 29.97 -11.32 -2.55
C PRO A 450 29.71 -9.81 -2.57
N ILE A 451 28.44 -9.40 -2.48
CA ILE A 451 28.06 -7.98 -2.46
C ILE A 451 28.63 -7.29 -1.21
N LEU A 452 28.48 -7.89 -0.03
CA LEU A 452 29.05 -7.37 1.22
C LEU A 452 30.58 -7.31 1.18
N GLU A 453 31.25 -8.36 0.69
CA GLU A 453 32.71 -8.38 0.52
C GLU A 453 33.20 -7.25 -0.42
N MET A 454 32.37 -6.84 -1.38
CA MET A 454 32.66 -5.75 -2.30
C MET A 454 32.49 -4.36 -1.66
N ILE A 455 31.43 -4.14 -0.87
CA ILE A 455 31.10 -2.79 -0.36
C ILE A 455 31.71 -2.46 1.01
N LEU A 456 31.87 -3.44 1.92
CA LEU A 456 32.37 -3.20 3.27
C LEU A 456 33.78 -2.54 3.35
N PRO A 457 34.71 -2.75 2.40
CA PRO A 457 35.99 -2.03 2.40
C PRO A 457 35.85 -0.50 2.31
N PHE A 458 34.74 0.02 1.77
CA PHE A 458 34.52 1.46 1.57
C PHE A 458 34.24 2.22 2.87
N PHE A 459 34.02 1.54 4.00
CA PHE A 459 34.03 2.18 5.33
C PHE A 459 35.37 2.84 5.67
N LYS A 460 36.43 2.50 4.92
CA LYS A 460 37.77 3.08 5.07
C LYS A 460 38.17 3.93 3.85
N ASP A 461 37.24 4.28 2.97
CA ASP A 461 37.54 5.15 1.84
C ASP A 461 38.03 6.51 2.36
N PRO A 462 39.05 7.14 1.73
CA PRO A 462 39.50 8.47 2.14
C PRO A 462 38.40 9.53 2.07
N HIS A 463 37.41 9.39 1.18
CA HIS A 463 36.37 10.40 1.01
C HIS A 463 35.18 10.18 1.98
N PRO A 464 34.83 11.15 2.84
CA PRO A 464 33.73 11.03 3.80
C PRO A 464 32.35 10.78 3.16
N ARG A 465 32.02 11.41 2.02
CA ARG A 465 30.77 11.12 1.31
C ARG A 465 30.69 9.66 0.82
N VAL A 466 31.82 9.02 0.50
CA VAL A 466 31.84 7.58 0.14
C VAL A 466 31.63 6.71 1.38
N ARG A 467 32.21 7.09 2.52
CA ARG A 467 31.95 6.44 3.82
C ARG A 467 30.48 6.60 4.26
N TRP A 468 29.87 7.74 3.97
CA TRP A 468 28.44 7.96 4.15
C TRP A 468 27.62 7.04 3.24
N ALA A 469 27.92 6.97 1.94
CA ALA A 469 27.19 6.12 1.00
C ALA A 469 27.26 4.61 1.31
N VAL A 470 28.38 4.12 1.85
CA VAL A 470 28.45 2.70 2.29
C VAL A 470 27.63 2.46 3.56
N CYS A 471 27.49 3.46 4.44
CA CYS A 471 26.54 3.36 5.55
C CYS A 471 25.11 3.27 5.00
N ASN A 472 24.76 4.07 3.98
CA ASN A 472 23.46 4.01 3.30
C ASN A 472 23.20 2.61 2.73
N ALA A 473 24.14 2.11 1.93
CA ALA A 473 24.03 0.79 1.32
C ALA A 473 23.89 -0.33 2.36
N VAL A 474 24.67 -0.30 3.44
CA VAL A 474 24.50 -1.29 4.51
C VAL A 474 23.16 -1.14 5.21
N GLY A 475 22.69 0.07 5.49
CA GLY A 475 21.39 0.33 6.10
C GLY A 475 20.25 -0.22 5.25
N GLN A 476 20.18 0.18 3.98
CA GLN A 476 19.13 -0.25 3.06
C GLN A 476 19.14 -1.77 2.85
N LEU A 477 20.31 -2.36 2.58
CA LEU A 477 20.42 -3.82 2.44
C LEU A 477 20.04 -4.56 3.74
N SER A 478 20.13 -3.90 4.90
CA SER A 478 19.68 -4.50 6.17
C SER A 478 18.16 -4.62 6.24
N THR A 479 17.43 -3.65 5.68
CA THR A 479 15.98 -3.67 5.55
C THR A 479 15.55 -4.64 4.43
N ASP A 480 16.06 -4.47 3.21
CA ASP A 480 15.63 -5.25 2.03
C ASP A 480 15.87 -6.77 2.18
N PHE A 481 16.93 -7.16 2.89
CA PHE A 481 17.33 -8.56 3.07
C PHE A 481 17.09 -9.08 4.49
N SER A 482 16.23 -8.41 5.25
CA SER A 482 15.79 -8.86 6.56
C SER A 482 15.00 -10.18 6.49
N PRO A 483 15.10 -11.09 7.50
CA PRO A 483 16.06 -11.10 8.59
C PRO A 483 17.36 -11.87 8.24
N ILE A 484 17.56 -12.20 6.96
CA ILE A 484 18.63 -13.10 6.50
C ILE A 484 19.99 -12.44 6.74
N ILE A 485 20.11 -11.15 6.42
CA ILE A 485 21.36 -10.40 6.55
C ILE A 485 21.81 -10.27 8.01
N GLN A 486 20.87 -10.02 8.94
CA GLN A 486 21.12 -10.00 10.39
C GLN A 486 21.50 -11.39 10.90
N LYS A 487 20.83 -12.45 10.45
CA LYS A 487 21.10 -13.82 10.92
C LYS A 487 22.44 -14.36 10.45
N LEU A 488 22.88 -14.04 9.22
CA LEU A 488 24.03 -14.67 8.59
C LEU A 488 25.29 -13.81 8.52
N TYR A 489 25.17 -12.48 8.49
CA TYR A 489 26.29 -11.58 8.18
C TYR A 489 26.54 -10.49 9.24
N HIS A 490 25.92 -10.61 10.41
CA HIS A 490 26.04 -9.62 11.49
C HIS A 490 27.49 -9.33 11.90
N ASP A 491 28.36 -10.32 11.91
CA ASP A 491 29.75 -10.18 12.36
C ASP A 491 30.56 -9.29 11.42
N GLN A 492 30.41 -9.50 10.10
CA GLN A 492 31.08 -8.71 9.07
C GLN A 492 30.57 -7.27 9.08
N ILE A 493 29.26 -7.08 9.14
CA ILE A 493 28.62 -5.76 9.10
C ILE A 493 28.96 -4.96 10.36
N LEU A 494 28.70 -5.50 11.55
CA LEU A 494 28.89 -4.78 12.80
C LEU A 494 30.37 -4.47 13.08
N SER A 495 31.30 -5.29 12.57
CA SER A 495 32.74 -4.99 12.67
C SER A 495 33.19 -3.75 11.88
N CYS A 496 32.39 -3.30 10.92
CA CYS A 496 32.64 -2.09 10.13
C CYS A 496 31.76 -0.92 10.58
N LEU A 497 30.46 -1.19 10.81
CA LEU A 497 29.46 -0.18 11.12
C LEU A 497 29.65 0.46 12.50
N ILE A 498 29.92 -0.35 13.54
CA ILE A 498 30.11 0.17 14.90
C ILE A 498 31.31 1.14 14.95
N PRO A 499 32.50 0.82 14.40
CA PRO A 499 33.62 1.77 14.35
C PRO A 499 33.36 3.05 13.54
N ALA A 500 32.48 3.03 12.55
CA ALA A 500 32.17 4.23 11.75
C ALA A 500 31.54 5.36 12.59
N MET A 501 30.93 5.02 13.72
CA MET A 501 30.42 5.99 14.70
C MET A 501 31.54 6.77 15.43
N ASP A 502 32.81 6.33 15.35
CA ASP A 502 33.93 7.02 16.02
C ASP A 502 34.51 8.19 15.19
N GLU A 503 33.98 8.48 14.00
CA GLU A 503 34.47 9.53 13.08
C GLU A 503 34.12 10.97 13.51
N ALA A 504 34.64 11.43 14.65
CA ALA A 504 34.28 12.73 15.25
C ALA A 504 34.51 13.96 14.35
N ASP A 505 35.44 13.87 13.39
CA ASP A 505 35.72 14.95 12.43
C ASP A 505 34.68 14.99 11.28
N PHE A 506 33.83 13.97 11.13
CA PHE A 506 32.82 13.84 10.07
C PHE A 506 31.44 13.51 10.65
N PRO A 507 30.75 14.47 11.28
CA PRO A 507 29.51 14.22 12.02
C PRO A 507 28.37 13.62 11.17
N ARG A 508 28.31 13.91 9.86
CA ARG A 508 27.36 13.27 8.93
C ARG A 508 27.59 11.77 8.77
N VAL A 509 28.85 11.33 8.71
CA VAL A 509 29.18 9.89 8.63
C VAL A 509 28.80 9.20 9.94
N GLN A 510 29.08 9.82 11.09
CA GLN A 510 28.67 9.29 12.39
C GLN A 510 27.15 9.14 12.51
N SER A 511 26.41 10.18 12.08
CA SER A 511 24.95 10.17 12.06
C SER A 511 24.43 9.05 11.16
N HIS A 512 24.95 8.92 9.94
CA HIS A 512 24.46 7.90 8.99
C HIS A 512 24.83 6.48 9.39
N ALA A 513 26.00 6.27 10.03
CA ALA A 513 26.33 4.99 10.62
C ALA A 513 25.35 4.60 11.75
N ALA A 514 24.94 5.58 12.56
CA ALA A 514 23.90 5.37 13.57
C ALA A 514 22.51 5.13 12.95
N ALA A 515 22.18 5.80 11.85
CA ALA A 515 20.95 5.56 11.08
C ALA A 515 20.93 4.14 10.50
N ALA A 516 21.98 3.69 9.80
CA ALA A 516 22.07 2.33 9.29
C ALA A 516 22.01 1.26 10.40
N MET A 517 22.45 1.59 11.62
CA MET A 517 22.31 0.72 12.78
C MET A 517 20.84 0.59 13.25
N VAL A 518 19.97 1.58 12.98
CA VAL A 518 18.51 1.45 13.17
C VAL A 518 17.98 0.34 12.27
N ASN A 519 18.17 0.47 10.94
CA ASN A 519 17.74 -0.54 9.96
C ASN A 519 18.26 -1.95 10.30
N PHE A 520 19.54 -2.05 10.70
CA PHE A 520 20.11 -3.33 11.10
C PHE A 520 19.51 -3.89 12.39
N SER A 521 19.10 -3.04 13.34
CA SER A 521 18.59 -3.46 14.64
C SER A 521 17.10 -3.82 14.62
N GLU A 522 16.29 -3.30 13.71
CA GLU A 522 14.83 -3.52 13.70
C GLU A 522 14.47 -5.02 13.73
N ASP A 523 15.15 -5.82 12.89
CA ASP A 523 14.86 -7.26 12.76
C ASP A 523 15.98 -8.18 13.26
N ILE A 524 16.96 -7.65 14.01
CA ILE A 524 18.01 -8.50 14.58
C ILE A 524 17.46 -9.35 15.73
N PRO A 525 17.67 -10.68 15.71
CA PRO A 525 17.34 -11.50 16.86
C PRO A 525 18.11 -11.04 18.10
N LYS A 526 17.41 -10.91 19.23
CA LYS A 526 17.97 -10.50 20.53
C LYS A 526 19.26 -11.24 20.92
N SER A 527 19.34 -12.54 20.63
CA SER A 527 20.53 -13.37 20.91
C SER A 527 21.76 -12.99 20.09
N ILE A 528 21.58 -12.35 18.94
CA ILE A 528 22.65 -11.93 18.02
C ILE A 528 23.18 -10.54 18.41
N ILE A 529 22.33 -9.60 18.84
CA ILE A 529 22.80 -8.24 19.21
C ILE A 529 23.47 -8.19 20.58
N GLU A 530 23.09 -9.08 21.51
CA GLU A 530 23.56 -9.10 22.91
C GLU A 530 25.09 -8.93 23.07
N PRO A 531 25.97 -9.62 22.31
CA PRO A 531 27.42 -9.49 22.44
C PRO A 531 27.98 -8.10 22.06
N TYR A 532 27.25 -7.33 21.26
CA TYR A 532 27.69 -6.03 20.73
C TYR A 532 27.20 -4.84 21.55
N LEU A 533 26.23 -5.04 22.45
CA LEU A 533 25.54 -3.96 23.16
C LEU A 533 26.47 -3.03 23.93
N ASN A 534 27.53 -3.56 24.57
CA ASN A 534 28.46 -2.73 25.35
C ASN A 534 29.23 -1.75 24.46
N ASP A 535 29.78 -2.24 23.36
CA ASP A 535 30.58 -1.45 22.42
C ASP A 535 29.73 -0.43 21.67
N LEU A 536 28.50 -0.81 21.34
CA LEU A 536 27.51 0.04 20.68
C LEU A 536 27.05 1.15 21.63
N PHE A 537 26.66 0.79 22.85
CA PHE A 537 26.17 1.75 23.84
C PHE A 537 27.23 2.78 24.24
N GLU A 538 28.51 2.38 24.36
CA GLU A 538 29.60 3.32 24.62
C GLU A 538 29.71 4.41 23.53
N ARG A 539 29.56 4.02 22.26
CA ARG A 539 29.64 4.95 21.12
C ARG A 539 28.41 5.83 20.99
N LEU A 540 27.22 5.26 21.15
CA LEU A 540 25.98 6.04 21.14
C LEU A 540 25.98 7.10 22.24
N LEU A 541 26.53 6.81 23.42
CA LEU A 541 26.73 7.83 24.46
C LEU A 541 27.71 8.94 24.07
N LYS A 542 28.75 8.64 23.26
CA LYS A 542 29.65 9.67 22.73
C LYS A 542 28.91 10.56 21.72
N LEU A 543 28.14 9.96 20.81
CA LEU A 543 27.33 10.69 19.83
C LEU A 543 26.27 11.58 20.50
N LEU A 544 25.65 11.12 21.59
CA LEU A 544 24.72 11.91 22.38
C LEU A 544 25.35 13.18 22.98
N ASN A 545 26.67 13.21 23.14
CA ASN A 545 27.43 14.39 23.60
C ASN A 545 28.04 15.21 22.46
N SER A 546 27.66 14.95 21.20
CA SER A 546 28.13 15.70 20.03
C SER A 546 27.76 17.18 20.14
N SER A 547 28.54 18.07 19.53
CA SER A 547 28.18 19.48 19.36
C SER A 547 27.13 19.69 18.26
N LYS A 548 26.91 18.69 17.39
CA LYS A 548 25.96 18.74 16.27
C LYS A 548 24.64 18.11 16.70
N ARG A 549 23.56 18.87 16.57
CA ARG A 549 22.24 18.47 17.04
C ARG A 549 21.67 17.25 16.32
N TYR A 550 21.77 17.18 14.99
CA TYR A 550 21.26 16.04 14.23
C TYR A 550 21.94 14.72 14.63
N VAL A 551 23.22 14.77 15.05
CA VAL A 551 23.93 13.59 15.59
C VAL A 551 23.34 13.15 16.92
N GLN A 552 23.01 14.10 17.81
CA GLN A 552 22.35 13.79 19.08
C GLN A 552 20.98 13.17 18.83
N GLU A 553 20.19 13.77 17.94
CA GLU A 553 18.86 13.27 17.57
C GLU A 553 18.93 11.86 16.99
N GLN A 554 19.86 11.59 16.07
CA GLN A 554 20.04 10.26 15.51
C GLN A 554 20.53 9.25 16.55
N ALA A 555 21.46 9.64 17.44
CA ALA A 555 21.92 8.77 18.52
C ALA A 555 20.78 8.36 19.46
N ILE A 556 19.85 9.28 19.75
CA ILE A 556 18.65 9.02 20.55
C ILE A 556 17.76 7.98 19.85
N THR A 557 17.50 8.15 18.55
CA THR A 557 16.72 7.19 17.75
C THR A 557 17.39 5.82 17.73
N THR A 558 18.70 5.74 17.47
CA THR A 558 19.43 4.47 17.45
C THR A 558 19.45 3.79 18.82
N ILE A 559 19.58 4.54 19.92
CA ILE A 559 19.44 3.98 21.28
C ILE A 559 18.04 3.38 21.49
N ALA A 560 17.00 4.05 21.01
CA ALA A 560 15.62 3.60 21.14
C ALA A 560 15.41 2.25 20.44
N THR A 561 15.80 2.13 19.17
CA THR A 561 15.69 0.89 18.39
C THR A 561 16.52 -0.24 18.99
N VAL A 562 17.77 0.04 19.37
CA VAL A 562 18.64 -0.97 20.01
C VAL A 562 18.06 -1.44 21.35
N ALA A 563 17.44 -0.55 22.13
CA ALA A 563 16.78 -0.92 23.37
C ALA A 563 15.58 -1.85 23.11
N ASP A 564 14.77 -1.54 22.09
CA ASP A 564 13.61 -2.35 21.70
C ASP A 564 14.05 -3.78 21.29
N SER A 565 15.08 -3.91 20.45
CA SER A 565 15.61 -5.21 20.01
C SER A 565 16.32 -5.98 21.13
N ALA A 566 16.99 -5.28 22.06
CA ALA A 566 17.70 -5.89 23.18
C ALA A 566 16.79 -6.32 24.34
N GLN A 567 15.63 -5.66 24.48
CA GLN A 567 14.64 -5.91 25.55
C GLN A 567 15.30 -5.91 26.94
N ASP A 568 15.05 -6.93 27.78
CA ASP A 568 15.62 -7.05 29.13
C ASP A 568 17.15 -7.00 29.20
N LYS A 569 17.87 -7.26 28.10
CA LYS A 569 19.34 -7.13 28.06
C LYS A 569 19.81 -5.68 28.14
N PHE A 570 18.90 -4.72 27.92
CA PHE A 570 19.18 -3.30 28.03
C PHE A 570 19.19 -2.80 29.49
N GLU A 571 18.69 -3.58 30.46
CA GLU A 571 18.56 -3.19 31.88
C GLU A 571 19.87 -2.64 32.48
N GLN A 572 21.01 -3.22 32.11
CA GLN A 572 22.34 -2.81 32.60
C GLN A 572 22.74 -1.37 32.24
N TYR A 573 22.14 -0.79 31.19
CA TYR A 573 22.46 0.56 30.69
C TYR A 573 21.53 1.64 31.24
N TYR A 574 20.37 1.24 31.79
CA TYR A 574 19.30 2.12 32.25
C TYR A 574 19.79 3.26 33.16
N SER A 575 20.58 2.91 34.19
CA SER A 575 21.08 3.86 35.20
C SER A 575 21.99 4.95 34.63
N ARG A 576 22.55 4.76 33.44
CA ARG A 576 23.40 5.75 32.76
C ARG A 576 22.61 6.62 31.80
N ILE A 577 21.59 6.07 31.12
CA ILE A 577 20.87 6.76 30.04
C ILE A 577 19.63 7.52 30.54
N MET A 578 18.80 6.91 31.38
CA MET A 578 17.52 7.52 31.78
C MET A 578 17.71 8.92 32.42
N PRO A 579 18.70 9.14 33.32
CA PRO A 579 18.94 10.48 33.87
C PRO A 579 19.28 11.54 32.81
N LEU A 580 19.97 11.15 31.73
CA LEU A 580 20.32 12.06 30.63
C LEU A 580 19.06 12.45 29.82
N LEU A 581 18.22 11.46 29.50
CA LEU A 581 16.96 11.69 28.79
C LEU A 581 16.02 12.59 29.61
N LEU A 582 15.87 12.30 30.91
CA LEU A 582 15.07 13.14 31.82
C LEU A 582 15.59 14.58 31.89
N ASN A 583 16.91 14.77 31.89
CA ASN A 583 17.50 16.12 31.90
C ASN A 583 17.18 16.91 30.62
N VAL A 584 17.23 16.28 29.45
CA VAL A 584 16.87 16.92 28.17
C VAL A 584 15.39 17.30 28.17
N LEU A 585 14.50 16.39 28.59
CA LEU A 585 13.06 16.65 28.66
C LEU A 585 12.71 17.81 29.61
N GLU A 586 13.45 17.96 30.70
CA GLU A 586 13.24 19.02 31.68
C GLU A 586 13.77 20.39 31.22
N ASN A 587 14.92 20.44 30.53
CA ASN A 587 15.65 21.70 30.30
C ASN A 587 15.58 22.25 28.87
N ALA A 588 15.37 21.41 27.85
CA ALA A 588 15.41 21.84 26.45
C ALA A 588 14.07 22.45 25.96
N THR A 589 13.49 23.41 26.71
CA THR A 589 12.11 23.89 26.50
C THR A 589 11.92 24.93 25.38
N GLN A 590 12.99 25.33 24.70
CA GLN A 590 12.93 26.31 23.61
C GLN A 590 12.24 25.72 22.36
N LYS A 591 11.61 26.59 21.54
CA LYS A 591 10.90 26.19 20.32
C LYS A 591 11.77 25.40 19.35
N GLU A 592 13.03 25.81 19.17
CA GLU A 592 13.97 25.11 18.30
C GLU A 592 14.17 23.65 18.75
N HIS A 593 14.15 23.34 20.05
CA HIS A 593 14.39 21.99 20.59
C HIS A 593 13.16 21.09 20.67
N ARG A 594 12.00 21.50 20.14
CA ARG A 594 10.77 20.70 20.18
C ARG A 594 10.94 19.29 19.60
N LEU A 595 11.54 19.18 18.42
CA LEU A 595 11.84 17.89 17.79
C LEU A 595 12.79 17.03 18.64
N LEU A 596 13.85 17.63 19.19
CA LEU A 596 14.78 16.95 20.09
C LEU A 596 14.05 16.40 21.32
N ARG A 597 13.15 17.18 21.94
CA ARG A 597 12.33 16.69 23.06
C ARG A 597 11.39 15.57 22.65
N GLY A 598 10.77 15.66 21.48
CA GLY A 598 9.92 14.59 20.91
C GLY A 598 10.67 13.28 20.76
N LYS A 599 11.82 13.29 20.07
CA LYS A 599 12.70 12.11 19.91
C LYS A 599 13.23 11.60 21.26
N THR A 600 13.58 12.50 22.19
CA THR A 600 14.01 12.14 23.55
C THR A 600 12.89 11.43 24.31
N LEU A 601 11.65 11.92 24.18
CA LEU A 601 10.48 11.34 24.82
C LEU A 601 10.25 9.93 24.31
N GLU A 602 10.30 9.75 22.98
CA GLU A 602 10.20 8.45 22.35
C GLU A 602 11.28 7.48 22.86
N CYS A 603 12.54 7.87 22.82
CA CYS A 603 13.65 7.06 23.34
C CYS A 603 13.46 6.68 24.81
N ALA A 604 13.06 7.63 25.66
CA ALA A 604 12.80 7.36 27.07
C ALA A 604 11.67 6.32 27.24
N THR A 605 10.61 6.39 26.44
CA THR A 605 9.52 5.41 26.49
C THR A 605 9.93 4.03 25.98
N PHE A 606 10.75 3.93 24.93
CA PHE A 606 11.29 2.64 24.46
C PHE A 606 12.26 2.02 25.48
N VAL A 607 13.16 2.82 26.05
CA VAL A 607 14.04 2.36 27.13
C VAL A 607 13.22 1.86 28.32
N ALA A 608 12.18 2.59 28.72
CA ALA A 608 11.29 2.18 29.80
C ALA A 608 10.54 0.87 29.48
N LEU A 609 10.11 0.68 28.22
CA LEU A 609 9.45 -0.53 27.75
C LEU A 609 10.41 -1.73 27.78
N ALA A 610 11.62 -1.57 27.24
CA ALA A 610 12.64 -2.60 27.16
C ALA A 610 13.07 -3.14 28.54
N VAL A 611 13.25 -2.25 29.53
CA VAL A 611 13.67 -2.66 30.89
C VAL A 611 12.51 -3.10 31.78
N GLY A 612 11.28 -2.77 31.37
CA GLY A 612 10.05 -3.11 32.06
C GLY A 612 9.78 -2.32 33.35
N ARG A 613 8.55 -2.51 33.86
CA ARG A 613 7.97 -1.76 34.98
C ARG A 613 8.82 -1.74 36.25
N LYS A 614 9.44 -2.88 36.60
CA LYS A 614 10.21 -3.02 37.84
C LYS A 614 11.36 -2.02 37.90
N THR A 615 12.13 -1.95 36.83
CA THR A 615 13.32 -1.07 36.74
C THR A 615 12.90 0.38 36.57
N PHE A 616 11.86 0.65 35.77
CA PHE A 616 11.37 2.00 35.52
C PHE A 616 10.66 2.66 36.73
N SER A 617 10.17 1.86 37.69
CA SER A 617 9.30 2.32 38.79
C SER A 617 9.80 3.53 39.59
N ALA A 618 11.11 3.71 39.74
CA ALA A 618 11.69 4.82 40.50
C ALA A 618 11.51 6.19 39.80
N ASP A 619 11.41 6.20 38.47
CA ASP A 619 11.40 7.42 37.66
C ASP A 619 10.00 7.76 37.11
N VAL A 620 9.01 6.86 37.27
CA VAL A 620 7.63 7.02 36.76
C VAL A 620 7.03 8.37 37.13
N ASP A 621 7.07 8.74 38.41
CA ASP A 621 6.45 9.98 38.91
C ASP A 621 7.08 11.23 38.29
N GLN A 622 8.41 11.23 38.10
CA GLN A 622 9.11 12.34 37.46
C GLN A 622 8.78 12.39 35.97
N PHE A 623 8.79 11.25 35.30
CA PHE A 623 8.54 11.15 33.88
C PHE A 623 7.12 11.57 33.50
N VAL A 624 6.10 11.10 34.23
CA VAL A 624 4.70 11.49 34.05
C VAL A 624 4.53 13.01 34.19
N ARG A 625 5.15 13.63 35.21
CA ARG A 625 5.10 15.09 35.37
C ARG A 625 5.72 15.82 34.18
N LEU A 626 6.85 15.35 33.67
CA LEU A 626 7.50 15.93 32.50
C LEU A 626 6.59 15.83 31.27
N MET A 627 6.03 14.65 31.00
CA MET A 627 5.10 14.45 29.87
C MET A 627 3.86 15.36 29.96
N GLN A 628 3.27 15.50 31.15
CA GLN A 628 2.13 16.41 31.37
C GLN A 628 2.50 17.87 31.09
N ASN A 629 3.68 18.31 31.53
CA ASN A 629 4.17 19.67 31.27
C ASN A 629 4.43 19.90 29.78
N ILE A 630 5.00 18.92 29.08
CA ILE A 630 5.22 18.98 27.62
C ILE A 630 3.87 19.10 26.91
N GLN A 631 2.92 18.23 27.25
CA GLN A 631 1.58 18.23 26.65
C GLN A 631 0.85 19.56 26.85
N GLN A 632 0.97 20.19 28.02
CA GLN A 632 0.38 21.51 28.26
C GLN A 632 1.06 22.65 27.49
N SER A 633 2.30 22.44 27.04
CA SER A 633 3.05 23.41 26.22
C SER A 633 2.76 23.31 24.72
N VAL A 634 2.12 22.22 24.28
CA VAL A 634 1.67 22.03 22.90
C VAL A 634 0.40 22.87 22.68
N THR A 635 0.58 24.06 22.12
CA THR A 635 -0.52 25.02 21.85
C THR A 635 -0.66 25.40 20.38
N GLU A 636 0.36 25.09 19.57
CA GLU A 636 0.40 25.39 18.14
C GLU A 636 -0.06 24.14 17.37
N PRO A 637 -0.88 24.27 16.30
CA PRO A 637 -1.39 23.13 15.55
C PRO A 637 -0.29 22.23 14.96
N ASP A 638 0.86 22.80 14.58
CA ASP A 638 1.96 22.09 13.92
C ASP A 638 3.16 21.85 14.88
N ASP A 639 2.93 21.75 16.19
CA ASP A 639 4.02 21.44 17.14
C ASP A 639 4.39 19.95 17.07
N PRO A 640 5.62 19.58 16.63
CA PRO A 640 5.98 18.19 16.36
C PRO A 640 5.97 17.31 17.62
N GLN A 641 5.96 17.89 18.82
CA GLN A 641 5.90 17.11 20.06
C GLN A 641 4.56 16.38 20.25
N ALA A 642 3.49 16.82 19.55
CA ALA A 642 2.15 16.23 19.69
C ALA A 642 2.15 14.74 19.34
N SER A 643 2.62 14.37 18.15
CA SER A 643 2.67 12.97 17.68
C SER A 643 3.52 12.08 18.60
N TYR A 644 4.70 12.56 19.02
CA TYR A 644 5.56 11.84 19.97
C TYR A 644 4.90 11.64 21.34
N LEU A 645 4.09 12.60 21.81
CA LEU A 645 3.31 12.44 23.05
C LEU A 645 2.22 11.38 22.91
N LEU A 646 1.50 11.34 21.79
CA LEU A 646 0.46 10.33 21.55
C LEU A 646 1.04 8.92 21.66
N ALA A 647 2.14 8.67 20.94
CA ALA A 647 2.85 7.39 20.97
C ALA A 647 3.51 7.12 22.33
N GLY A 648 4.13 8.13 22.95
CA GLY A 648 4.79 8.02 24.24
C GLY A 648 3.84 7.63 25.37
N TRP A 649 2.66 8.24 25.43
CA TRP A 649 1.65 7.87 26.42
C TRP A 649 1.14 6.44 26.22
N ALA A 650 0.98 6.00 24.97
CA ALA A 650 0.53 4.65 24.66
C ALA A 650 1.59 3.60 25.05
N ARG A 651 2.89 3.88 24.87
CA ARG A 651 3.97 3.01 25.37
C ARG A 651 4.00 2.98 26.89
N LEU A 652 3.80 4.12 27.56
CA LEU A 652 3.73 4.17 29.03
C LEU A 652 2.51 3.41 29.58
N CYS A 653 1.39 3.43 28.87
CA CYS A 653 0.21 2.62 29.16
C CYS A 653 0.54 1.12 29.18
N LYS A 654 1.28 0.61 28.19
CA LYS A 654 1.76 -0.80 28.16
C LYS A 654 2.65 -1.16 29.36
N ILE A 655 3.42 -0.19 29.88
CA ILE A 655 4.35 -0.43 31.00
C ILE A 655 3.61 -0.43 32.35
N LEU A 656 2.68 0.52 32.54
CA LEU A 656 2.00 0.73 33.82
C LEU A 656 0.74 -0.13 33.97
N GLU A 657 0.16 -0.60 32.86
CA GLU A 657 -1.08 -1.38 32.83
C GLU A 657 -2.18 -0.64 33.63
N GLU A 658 -2.93 -1.34 34.50
CA GLU A 658 -4.02 -0.77 35.30
C GLU A 658 -3.61 0.46 36.15
N ASP A 659 -2.33 0.62 36.52
CA ASP A 659 -1.85 1.81 37.24
C ASP A 659 -1.89 3.09 36.37
N PHE A 660 -2.06 2.96 35.06
CA PHE A 660 -2.21 4.08 34.13
C PHE A 660 -3.60 4.71 34.17
N ILE A 661 -4.63 4.01 34.66
CA ILE A 661 -6.03 4.47 34.65
C ILE A 661 -6.23 5.89 35.21
N PRO A 662 -5.58 6.30 36.32
CA PRO A 662 -5.69 7.67 36.83
C PRO A 662 -5.21 8.76 35.86
N LEU A 663 -4.40 8.42 34.86
CA LEU A 663 -3.88 9.34 33.84
C LEU A 663 -4.82 9.49 32.63
N MET A 664 -5.79 8.58 32.45
CA MET A 664 -6.73 8.59 31.32
C MET A 664 -7.46 9.94 31.13
N PRO A 665 -7.93 10.64 32.19
CA PRO A 665 -8.56 11.96 32.02
C PRO A 665 -7.64 13.06 31.47
N VAL A 666 -6.32 12.87 31.55
CA VAL A 666 -5.32 13.80 31.01
C VAL A 666 -4.92 13.43 29.59
N VAL A 667 -4.89 12.13 29.27
CA VAL A 667 -4.37 11.60 28.00
C VAL A 667 -5.45 11.50 26.93
N MET A 668 -6.68 11.12 27.30
CA MET A 668 -7.76 10.91 26.32
C MET A 668 -8.23 12.19 25.61
N PRO A 669 -8.38 13.36 26.26
CA PRO A 669 -8.92 14.53 25.56
C PRO A 669 -8.08 15.01 24.36
N PRO A 670 -6.74 15.18 24.48
CA PRO A 670 -5.89 15.53 23.32
C PRO A 670 -5.91 14.45 22.24
N LEU A 671 -5.86 13.17 22.63
CA LEU A 671 -5.91 12.05 21.68
C LEU A 671 -7.20 12.05 20.85
N LEU A 672 -8.35 12.26 21.50
CA LEU A 672 -9.65 12.35 20.82
C LEU A 672 -9.76 13.59 19.93
N GLN A 673 -9.09 14.69 20.30
CA GLN A 673 -8.99 15.88 19.47
C GLN A 673 -8.21 15.60 18.18
N SER A 674 -7.01 15.01 18.28
CA SER A 674 -6.19 14.61 17.13
C SER A 674 -6.92 13.61 16.23
N ALA A 675 -7.58 12.59 16.81
CA ALA A 675 -8.40 11.64 16.04
C ALA A 675 -9.60 12.30 15.33
N SER A 676 -10.05 13.48 15.80
CA SER A 676 -11.17 14.23 15.22
C SER A 676 -10.77 15.33 14.25
N LEU A 677 -9.48 15.49 13.94
CA LEU A 677 -8.98 16.47 12.97
C LEU A 677 -9.70 16.33 11.62
N GLN A 678 -10.01 17.47 10.99
CA GLN A 678 -10.64 17.53 9.68
C GLN A 678 -9.56 17.78 8.62
N PRO A 679 -9.71 17.23 7.40
CA PRO A 679 -8.79 17.56 6.32
C PRO A 679 -8.87 19.05 5.99
N ASP A 680 -7.70 19.64 5.75
CA ASP A 680 -7.56 21.02 5.30
C ASP A 680 -7.34 21.04 3.78
N PHE A 681 -8.09 21.90 3.07
CA PHE A 681 -8.10 21.96 1.62
C PHE A 681 -7.75 23.36 1.12
N ALA A 682 -6.94 23.40 0.08
CA ALA A 682 -6.71 24.57 -0.75
C ALA A 682 -7.24 24.29 -2.16
N ILE A 683 -7.84 25.28 -2.82
CA ILE A 683 -8.22 25.15 -4.23
C ILE A 683 -7.64 26.35 -4.97
N LEU A 684 -6.78 26.05 -5.93
CA LEU A 684 -6.08 27.00 -6.78
C LEU A 684 -6.52 26.81 -8.24
N ASP A 685 -6.42 27.87 -9.04
CA ASP A 685 -6.60 27.74 -10.49
C ASP A 685 -5.34 27.05 -11.08
N ALA A 686 -5.46 26.28 -12.16
CA ALA A 686 -4.36 25.46 -12.70
C ALA A 686 -3.10 26.23 -13.18
N ASP A 687 -3.17 27.55 -13.27
CA ASP A 687 -2.06 28.45 -13.64
C ASP A 687 -1.42 29.17 -12.44
N GLU A 688 -1.91 28.94 -11.22
CA GLU A 688 -1.29 29.44 -9.99
C GLU A 688 -0.20 28.47 -9.52
N ASP A 689 0.89 29.03 -8.99
CA ASP A 689 1.95 28.26 -8.36
C ASP A 689 1.54 27.95 -6.90
N PRO A 690 1.32 26.67 -6.53
CA PRO A 690 0.92 26.30 -5.17
C PRO A 690 1.94 26.70 -4.12
N GLU A 691 3.24 26.58 -4.44
CA GLU A 691 4.34 26.76 -3.49
C GLU A 691 4.48 28.22 -3.04
N ALA A 692 3.99 29.17 -3.85
CA ALA A 692 3.96 30.57 -3.49
C ALA A 692 3.05 30.88 -2.29
N GLN A 693 2.07 30.01 -1.97
CA GLN A 693 1.10 30.21 -0.88
C GLN A 693 1.06 29.06 0.12
N TYR A 694 1.39 27.85 -0.31
CA TYR A 694 1.29 26.62 0.47
C TYR A 694 2.57 25.81 0.27
N SER A 695 3.46 25.87 1.26
CA SER A 695 4.75 25.17 1.19
C SER A 695 4.55 23.67 1.38
N ALA A 696 5.26 22.86 0.59
CA ALA A 696 5.39 21.42 0.82
C ALA A 696 5.99 21.11 2.20
N GLU A 697 6.86 21.99 2.73
CA GLU A 697 7.44 21.88 4.08
C GLU A 697 6.38 21.91 5.19
N ASP A 698 5.26 22.59 4.96
CA ASP A 698 4.13 22.64 5.89
C ASP A 698 3.22 21.39 5.75
N GLY A 699 3.58 20.45 4.87
CA GLY A 699 2.86 19.20 4.61
C GLY A 699 1.67 19.36 3.67
N TRP A 700 1.76 20.25 2.68
CA TRP A 700 0.74 20.41 1.64
C TRP A 700 1.11 19.65 0.36
N GLU A 701 0.14 18.91 -0.18
CA GLU A 701 0.26 18.20 -1.46
C GLU A 701 -0.86 18.63 -2.39
N PHE A 702 -0.55 18.90 -3.66
CA PHE A 702 -1.51 19.38 -4.65
C PHE A 702 -1.71 18.38 -5.79
N ALA A 703 -2.98 18.16 -6.17
CA ALA A 703 -3.36 17.35 -7.31
C ALA A 703 -4.21 18.17 -8.30
N ASN A 704 -4.00 17.96 -9.59
CA ASN A 704 -4.83 18.57 -10.64
C ASN A 704 -6.12 17.77 -10.84
N VAL A 705 -7.28 18.38 -10.57
CA VAL A 705 -8.59 17.77 -10.73
C VAL A 705 -9.50 18.70 -11.52
N GLY A 706 -9.86 18.29 -12.74
CA GLY A 706 -10.83 19.04 -13.57
C GLY A 706 -10.41 20.46 -13.94
N GLY A 707 -9.10 20.73 -14.07
CA GLY A 707 -8.57 22.05 -14.41
C GLY A 707 -8.41 23.00 -13.21
N GLN A 708 -8.51 22.48 -11.98
CA GLN A 708 -8.15 23.16 -10.74
C GLN A 708 -7.08 22.35 -10.00
N GLN A 709 -6.22 23.03 -9.25
CA GLN A 709 -5.29 22.39 -8.32
C GLN A 709 -5.96 22.30 -6.96
N ILE A 710 -6.11 21.09 -6.43
CA ILE A 710 -6.66 20.82 -5.10
C ILE A 710 -5.50 20.43 -4.19
N GLY A 711 -5.22 21.27 -3.20
CA GLY A 711 -4.25 21.03 -2.13
C GLY A 711 -4.88 20.32 -0.93
N LEU A 712 -4.16 19.38 -0.34
CA LEU A 712 -4.50 18.67 0.88
C LEU A 712 -3.32 18.75 1.86
N LYS A 713 -3.58 19.16 3.11
CA LYS A 713 -2.54 19.15 4.16
C LYS A 713 -2.40 17.74 4.76
N THR A 714 -1.47 16.93 4.27
CA THR A 714 -1.28 15.52 4.63
C THR A 714 -0.74 15.31 6.04
N SER A 715 0.09 16.22 6.55
CA SER A 715 0.63 16.17 7.93
C SER A 715 -0.45 16.09 9.02
N ILE A 716 -1.59 16.77 8.84
CA ILE A 716 -2.75 16.70 9.75
C ILE A 716 -3.37 15.29 9.75
N LEU A 717 -3.34 14.62 8.60
CA LEU A 717 -3.91 13.29 8.42
C LEU A 717 -3.03 12.20 9.02
N GLU A 718 -1.70 12.37 8.98
CA GLU A 718 -0.75 11.49 9.67
C GLU A 718 -0.92 11.54 11.20
N GLU A 719 -1.09 12.74 11.77
CA GLU A 719 -1.37 12.88 13.20
C GLU A 719 -2.70 12.20 13.56
N LYS A 720 -3.74 12.41 12.74
CA LYS A 720 -5.04 11.75 12.88
C LYS A 720 -4.91 10.23 12.82
N CYS A 721 -4.13 9.70 11.89
CA CYS A 721 -3.86 8.27 11.73
C CYS A 721 -3.23 7.71 13.01
N THR A 722 -2.13 8.32 13.45
CA THR A 722 -1.42 7.97 14.69
C THR A 722 -2.36 7.99 15.90
N ALA A 723 -3.21 9.02 16.01
CA ALA A 723 -4.16 9.12 17.11
C ALA A 723 -5.19 7.97 17.11
N VAL A 724 -5.72 7.60 15.95
CA VAL A 724 -6.66 6.47 15.83
C VAL A 724 -5.96 5.15 16.15
N GLU A 725 -4.71 4.96 15.73
CA GLU A 725 -3.91 3.79 16.08
C GLU A 725 -3.66 3.69 17.59
N MET A 726 -3.35 4.82 18.23
CA MET A 726 -3.11 4.82 19.68
C MET A 726 -4.36 4.48 20.49
N LEU A 727 -5.57 4.75 19.98
CA LEU A 727 -6.82 4.29 20.61
C LEU A 727 -6.90 2.76 20.71
N ILE A 728 -6.32 2.04 19.74
CA ILE A 728 -6.23 0.56 19.74
C ILE A 728 -5.44 0.09 20.96
N CYS A 729 -4.32 0.76 21.25
CA CYS A 729 -3.47 0.45 22.40
C CYS A 729 -4.25 0.57 23.71
N TYR A 730 -4.91 1.71 23.95
CA TYR A 730 -5.68 1.91 25.19
C TYR A 730 -6.83 0.92 25.33
N ALA A 731 -7.52 0.57 24.24
CA ALA A 731 -8.56 -0.45 24.27
C ALA A 731 -8.03 -1.84 24.64
N ARG A 732 -6.86 -2.23 24.11
CA ARG A 732 -6.24 -3.54 24.37
C ARG A 732 -5.69 -3.65 25.79
N GLU A 733 -4.95 -2.64 26.23
CA GLU A 733 -4.19 -2.66 27.49
C GLU A 733 -5.03 -2.27 28.70
N LEU A 734 -6.03 -1.38 28.55
CA LEU A 734 -6.85 -0.87 29.65
C LEU A 734 -8.36 -1.08 29.43
N PRO A 735 -8.86 -2.33 29.30
CA PRO A 735 -10.29 -2.56 29.05
C PRO A 735 -11.21 -1.82 30.00
N SER A 736 -10.93 -1.87 31.31
CA SER A 736 -11.73 -1.24 32.38
C SER A 736 -11.69 0.30 32.32
N GLY A 737 -10.50 0.87 32.13
CA GLY A 737 -10.26 2.31 32.06
C GLY A 737 -10.71 2.97 30.75
N PHE A 738 -10.84 2.18 29.68
CA PHE A 738 -11.22 2.66 28.35
C PHE A 738 -12.74 2.81 28.16
N ILE A 739 -13.57 2.03 28.88
CA ILE A 739 -15.04 2.04 28.74
C ILE A 739 -15.68 3.42 28.75
N PRO A 740 -15.29 4.37 29.64
CA PRO A 740 -15.88 5.71 29.65
C PRO A 740 -15.75 6.46 28.32
N TYR A 741 -14.79 6.07 27.48
CA TYR A 741 -14.48 6.72 26.20
C TYR A 741 -14.95 5.90 24.99
N ALA A 742 -15.27 4.62 25.15
CA ALA A 742 -15.53 3.69 24.05
C ALA A 742 -16.59 4.20 23.05
N ASN A 743 -17.73 4.71 23.53
CA ASN A 743 -18.78 5.23 22.65
C ASN A 743 -18.33 6.47 21.85
N GLN A 744 -17.58 7.37 22.49
CA GLN A 744 -17.04 8.55 21.82
C GLN A 744 -16.00 8.16 20.76
N VAL A 745 -15.18 7.15 21.05
CA VAL A 745 -14.23 6.61 20.07
C VAL A 745 -14.96 5.97 18.89
N LEU A 746 -16.04 5.22 19.12
CA LEU A 746 -16.88 4.67 18.04
C LEU A 746 -17.55 5.77 17.20
N ASP A 747 -17.97 6.88 17.82
CA ASP A 747 -18.50 8.04 17.11
C ASP A 747 -17.48 8.67 16.15
N ILE A 748 -16.20 8.60 16.49
CA ILE A 748 -15.09 9.08 15.65
C ILE A 748 -14.70 8.03 14.61
N ALA A 749 -14.49 6.77 15.00
CA ALA A 749 -13.92 5.74 14.15
C ALA A 749 -14.88 5.25 13.04
N LEU A 750 -16.16 5.06 13.34
CA LEU A 750 -17.10 4.47 12.36
C LEU A 750 -17.28 5.33 11.09
N PRO A 751 -17.40 6.67 11.16
CA PRO A 751 -17.40 7.51 9.96
C PRO A 751 -16.14 7.39 9.11
N LEU A 752 -14.99 7.09 9.73
CA LEU A 752 -13.69 7.07 9.04
C LEU A 752 -13.52 5.92 8.06
N PHE A 753 -14.40 4.92 8.04
CA PHE A 753 -14.38 3.86 7.02
C PHE A 753 -14.55 4.42 5.59
N LYS A 754 -15.17 5.60 5.47
CA LYS A 754 -15.35 6.32 4.19
C LYS A 754 -14.50 7.59 4.11
N PHE A 755 -13.36 7.63 4.80
CA PHE A 755 -12.43 8.74 4.78
C PHE A 755 -11.42 8.58 3.65
N TYR A 756 -11.84 8.90 2.42
CA TYR A 756 -11.05 8.67 1.19
C TYR A 756 -9.79 9.54 1.03
N PHE A 757 -9.49 10.41 2.00
CA PHE A 757 -8.36 11.33 1.92
C PHE A 757 -7.05 10.74 2.44
N HIS A 758 -7.11 9.64 3.21
CA HIS A 758 -5.91 9.00 3.75
C HIS A 758 -6.21 7.53 4.08
N GLU A 759 -5.46 6.62 3.46
CA GLU A 759 -5.68 5.18 3.60
C GLU A 759 -5.40 4.69 5.02
N GLY A 760 -4.27 5.09 5.61
CA GLY A 760 -3.91 4.74 7.00
C GLY A 760 -5.01 5.06 8.03
N VAL A 761 -5.69 6.21 7.92
CA VAL A 761 -6.79 6.59 8.83
C VAL A 761 -7.97 5.62 8.74
N ARG A 762 -8.34 5.23 7.51
CA ARG A 762 -9.39 4.24 7.26
C ARG A 762 -9.02 2.88 7.86
N SER A 763 -7.79 2.43 7.64
CA SER A 763 -7.28 1.14 8.14
C SER A 763 -7.17 1.12 9.67
N ALA A 764 -6.61 2.16 10.29
CA ALA A 764 -6.55 2.30 11.74
C ALA A 764 -7.96 2.28 12.38
N ALA A 765 -8.92 2.94 11.74
CA ALA A 765 -10.29 2.98 12.22
C ALA A 765 -10.96 1.60 12.21
N THR A 766 -10.78 0.79 11.16
CA THR A 766 -11.36 -0.56 11.07
C THR A 766 -10.73 -1.51 12.08
N ILE A 767 -9.39 -1.49 12.23
CA ILE A 767 -8.63 -2.30 13.20
C ILE A 767 -8.99 -1.94 14.64
N SER A 768 -9.38 -0.69 14.90
CA SER A 768 -9.79 -0.27 16.24
C SER A 768 -11.07 -0.94 16.72
N ILE A 769 -12.00 -1.32 15.83
CA ILE A 769 -13.30 -1.84 16.23
C ILE A 769 -13.20 -3.19 16.98
N PRO A 770 -12.48 -4.22 16.48
CA PRO A 770 -12.25 -5.44 17.25
C PRO A 770 -11.68 -5.19 18.64
N ALA A 771 -10.71 -4.29 18.76
CA ALA A 771 -10.08 -3.95 20.04
C ALA A 771 -11.09 -3.30 20.99
N ILE A 772 -11.92 -2.36 20.51
CA ILE A 772 -12.97 -1.72 21.29
C ILE A 772 -14.03 -2.74 21.73
N MET A 773 -14.49 -3.62 20.82
CA MET A 773 -15.47 -4.67 21.16
C MET A 773 -14.92 -5.63 22.23
N SER A 774 -13.66 -6.04 22.10
CA SER A 774 -12.96 -6.88 23.07
C SER A 774 -12.84 -6.19 24.44
N ALA A 775 -12.46 -4.90 24.45
CA ALA A 775 -12.36 -4.09 25.66
C ALA A 775 -13.71 -4.01 26.38
N MET A 776 -14.77 -3.65 25.65
CA MET A 776 -16.13 -3.57 26.18
C MET A 776 -16.57 -4.93 26.76
N LYS A 777 -16.41 -6.02 26.01
CA LYS A 777 -16.77 -7.36 26.49
C LYS A 777 -16.00 -7.81 27.74
N LYS A 778 -14.72 -7.48 27.84
CA LYS A 778 -13.91 -7.81 29.04
C LYS A 778 -14.35 -7.03 30.27
N ALA A 779 -14.90 -5.83 30.09
CA ALA A 779 -15.27 -4.93 31.18
C ALA A 779 -16.72 -5.08 31.67
N ILE A 780 -17.62 -5.70 30.88
CA ILE A 780 -19.01 -5.90 31.31
C ILE A 780 -19.14 -6.97 32.39
N ASP A 781 -20.05 -6.75 33.34
CA ASP A 781 -20.60 -7.80 34.19
C ASP A 781 -21.76 -8.49 33.44
N PRO A 782 -21.68 -9.79 33.09
CA PRO A 782 -22.75 -10.48 32.36
C PRO A 782 -24.11 -10.49 33.09
N SER A 783 -24.13 -10.23 34.40
CA SER A 783 -25.37 -10.10 35.18
C SER A 783 -26.02 -8.71 35.07
N ASN A 784 -25.28 -7.71 34.59
CA ASN A 784 -25.75 -6.34 34.40
C ASN A 784 -26.37 -6.16 33.01
N GLN A 785 -27.69 -6.23 32.94
CA GLN A 785 -28.44 -6.10 31.68
C GLN A 785 -28.20 -4.78 30.94
N GLN A 786 -27.88 -3.69 31.64
CA GLN A 786 -27.61 -2.41 31.01
C GLN A 786 -26.28 -2.45 30.23
N GLN A 787 -25.22 -2.98 30.85
CA GLN A 787 -23.91 -3.08 30.21
C GLN A 787 -23.93 -4.04 29.01
N VAL A 788 -24.67 -5.15 29.12
CA VAL A 788 -24.89 -6.08 28.00
C VAL A 788 -25.63 -5.37 26.86
N ALA A 789 -26.65 -4.57 27.17
CA ALA A 789 -27.38 -3.80 26.16
C ALA A 789 -26.50 -2.73 25.47
N GLU A 790 -25.62 -2.06 26.23
CA GLU A 790 -24.67 -1.09 25.70
C GLU A 790 -23.67 -1.74 24.72
N LEU A 791 -23.11 -2.91 25.07
CA LEU A 791 -22.27 -3.69 24.15
C LEU A 791 -23.04 -4.09 22.89
N GLN A 792 -24.27 -4.60 23.02
CA GLN A 792 -25.07 -5.00 21.87
C GLN A 792 -25.39 -3.81 20.96
N GLN A 793 -25.69 -2.64 21.51
CA GLN A 793 -25.96 -1.44 20.74
C GLN A 793 -24.71 -0.97 19.98
N ALA A 794 -23.56 -0.94 20.64
CA ALA A 794 -22.27 -0.60 20.03
C ALA A 794 -21.91 -1.58 18.91
N TRP A 795 -22.11 -2.88 19.16
CA TRP A 795 -21.89 -3.93 18.16
C TRP A 795 -22.81 -3.78 16.96
N ASN A 796 -24.13 -3.61 17.16
CA ASN A 796 -25.09 -3.50 16.07
C ASN A 796 -24.75 -2.33 15.11
N ARG A 797 -24.37 -1.18 15.67
CA ARG A 797 -23.95 -0.02 14.87
C ARG A 797 -22.66 -0.30 14.10
N SER A 798 -21.68 -0.92 14.76
CA SER A 798 -20.38 -1.23 14.17
C SER A 798 -20.49 -2.25 13.05
N PHE A 799 -21.23 -3.34 13.29
CA PHE A 799 -21.54 -4.37 12.31
C PHE A 799 -22.20 -3.79 11.06
N GLN A 800 -23.24 -2.96 11.23
CA GLN A 800 -23.92 -2.35 10.09
C GLN A 800 -22.94 -1.47 9.28
N LYS A 801 -22.06 -0.73 9.95
CA LYS A 801 -21.09 0.12 9.27
C LYS A 801 -20.06 -0.68 8.45
N PHE A 802 -19.62 -1.83 8.95
CA PHE A 802 -18.78 -2.75 8.18
C PHE A 802 -19.50 -3.24 6.92
N VAL A 803 -20.72 -3.78 7.08
CA VAL A 803 -21.51 -4.29 5.96
C VAL A 803 -21.77 -3.20 4.91
N ASP A 804 -22.14 -2.00 5.33
CA ASP A 804 -22.38 -0.86 4.43
C ASP A 804 -21.10 -0.42 3.71
N ALA A 805 -19.95 -0.45 4.40
CA ALA A 805 -18.67 -0.12 3.79
C ALA A 805 -18.29 -1.17 2.73
N ILE A 806 -18.30 -2.46 3.07
CA ILE A 806 -17.98 -3.57 2.17
C ILE A 806 -18.87 -3.56 0.92
N LYS A 807 -20.17 -3.26 1.05
CA LYS A 807 -21.09 -3.19 -0.10
C LYS A 807 -20.76 -2.09 -1.10
N THR A 808 -20.11 -1.02 -0.66
CA THR A 808 -19.85 0.19 -1.49
C THR A 808 -18.39 0.42 -1.81
N GLU A 809 -17.49 -0.37 -1.23
CA GLU A 809 -16.06 -0.24 -1.46
C GLU A 809 -15.69 -0.71 -2.87
N ALA A 810 -14.82 0.05 -3.52
CA ALA A 810 -14.31 -0.23 -4.85
C ALA A 810 -12.87 -0.74 -4.81
N ASP A 811 -12.12 -0.36 -3.78
CA ASP A 811 -10.76 -0.83 -3.53
C ASP A 811 -10.78 -2.23 -2.89
N GLU A 812 -10.24 -3.21 -3.60
CA GLU A 812 -10.15 -4.60 -3.15
C GLU A 812 -9.22 -4.73 -1.94
N ALA A 813 -8.12 -3.97 -1.87
CA ALA A 813 -7.17 -4.03 -0.76
C ALA A 813 -7.84 -3.60 0.55
N PHE A 814 -8.59 -2.50 0.52
CA PHE A 814 -9.35 -2.09 1.68
C PHE A 814 -10.56 -3.00 1.98
N THR A 815 -11.14 -3.65 0.97
CA THR A 815 -12.18 -4.66 1.18
C THR A 815 -11.66 -5.84 2.00
N MET A 816 -10.42 -6.30 1.74
CA MET A 816 -9.74 -7.30 2.57
C MET A 816 -9.61 -6.84 4.02
N GLN A 817 -9.14 -5.61 4.24
CA GLN A 817 -8.99 -5.03 5.58
C GLN A 817 -10.32 -4.94 6.34
N LEU A 818 -11.41 -4.57 5.66
CA LEU A 818 -12.76 -4.54 6.23
C LEU A 818 -13.25 -5.94 6.62
N LEU A 819 -13.04 -6.96 5.78
CA LEU A 819 -13.42 -8.34 6.04
C LEU A 819 -12.64 -8.92 7.23
N ASN A 820 -11.33 -8.73 7.26
CA ASN A 820 -10.47 -9.15 8.37
C ASN A 820 -10.94 -8.52 9.69
N SER A 821 -11.13 -7.19 9.70
CA SER A 821 -11.59 -6.46 10.88
C SER A 821 -13.00 -6.88 11.31
N LEU A 822 -13.90 -7.18 10.36
CA LEU A 822 -15.22 -7.71 10.69
C LEU A 822 -15.13 -9.09 11.33
N ALA A 823 -14.29 -9.99 10.78
CA ALA A 823 -14.06 -11.32 11.34
C ALA A 823 -13.54 -11.24 12.77
N GLU A 824 -12.49 -10.44 13.01
CA GLU A 824 -11.94 -10.23 14.36
C GLU A 824 -12.98 -9.63 15.32
N ALA A 825 -13.82 -8.71 14.85
CA ALA A 825 -14.87 -8.11 15.68
C ALA A 825 -15.98 -9.12 16.03
N ILE A 826 -16.38 -9.99 15.08
CA ILE A 826 -17.33 -11.09 15.33
C ILE A 826 -16.78 -12.02 16.42
N GLU A 827 -15.51 -12.41 16.33
CA GLU A 827 -14.86 -13.24 17.35
C GLU A 827 -14.74 -12.54 18.70
N ALA A 828 -14.37 -11.25 18.68
CA ALA A 828 -14.25 -10.43 19.88
C ALA A 828 -15.57 -10.41 20.65
N VAL A 829 -16.71 -10.14 19.99
CA VAL A 829 -18.04 -10.18 20.63
C VAL A 829 -18.44 -11.61 21.01
N GLY A 830 -18.17 -12.59 20.15
CA GLY A 830 -18.27 -14.03 20.45
C GLY A 830 -19.65 -14.65 20.25
N GLN A 831 -19.96 -15.69 21.03
CA GLN A 831 -21.11 -16.59 20.81
C GLN A 831 -22.45 -15.83 20.73
N GLY A 832 -23.22 -16.09 19.66
CA GLY A 832 -24.55 -15.50 19.45
C GLY A 832 -24.57 -13.99 19.17
N CYS A 833 -23.44 -13.41 18.73
CA CYS A 833 -23.34 -11.97 18.48
C CYS A 833 -24.20 -11.47 17.30
N LEU A 834 -24.60 -12.34 16.37
CA LEU A 834 -25.37 -11.99 15.19
C LEU A 834 -26.84 -12.37 15.35
N ASN A 835 -27.73 -11.43 15.08
CA ASN A 835 -29.16 -11.72 14.95
C ASN A 835 -29.52 -12.20 13.52
N GLY A 836 -30.78 -12.59 13.31
CA GLY A 836 -31.21 -13.16 12.03
C GLY A 836 -31.11 -12.23 10.82
N ASP A 837 -31.35 -10.93 11.01
CA ASP A 837 -31.23 -9.94 9.94
C ASP A 837 -29.74 -9.73 9.62
N GLN A 838 -28.89 -9.62 10.65
CA GLN A 838 -27.44 -9.50 10.48
C GLN A 838 -26.83 -10.72 9.79
N MET A 839 -27.25 -11.94 10.14
CA MET A 839 -26.80 -13.17 9.47
C MET A 839 -27.22 -13.19 7.99
N THR A 840 -28.40 -12.66 7.66
CA THR A 840 -28.84 -12.52 6.26
C THR A 840 -27.96 -11.50 5.54
N ASP A 841 -27.82 -10.30 6.09
CA ASP A 841 -27.11 -9.19 5.47
C ASP A 841 -25.64 -9.50 5.19
N VAL A 842 -24.93 -10.11 6.16
CA VAL A 842 -23.52 -10.51 5.94
C VAL A 842 -23.42 -11.61 4.91
N THR A 843 -24.31 -12.62 4.94
CA THR A 843 -24.28 -13.72 3.97
C THR A 843 -24.53 -13.22 2.56
N GLU A 844 -25.51 -12.35 2.36
CA GLU A 844 -25.79 -11.74 1.04
C GLU A 844 -24.60 -10.91 0.55
N THR A 845 -23.93 -10.20 1.46
CA THR A 845 -22.74 -9.40 1.13
C THR A 845 -21.58 -10.28 0.66
N LEU A 846 -21.28 -11.35 1.41
CA LEU A 846 -20.21 -12.29 1.05
C LEU A 846 -20.55 -13.04 -0.26
N VAL A 847 -21.80 -13.44 -0.46
CA VAL A 847 -22.24 -14.08 -1.71
C VAL A 847 -22.10 -13.12 -2.90
N ALA A 848 -22.40 -11.83 -2.73
CA ALA A 848 -22.22 -10.84 -3.79
C ALA A 848 -20.74 -10.70 -4.19
N LEU A 849 -19.82 -10.65 -3.22
CA LEU A 849 -18.37 -10.62 -3.48
C LEU A 849 -17.89 -11.89 -4.19
N LEU A 850 -18.27 -13.07 -3.70
CA LEU A 850 -17.91 -14.35 -4.32
C LEU A 850 -18.47 -14.49 -5.73
N THR A 851 -19.68 -13.96 -5.98
CA THR A 851 -20.28 -13.96 -7.31
C THR A 851 -19.50 -13.08 -8.28
N LYS A 852 -19.04 -11.90 -7.84
CA LYS A 852 -18.13 -11.05 -8.63
C LYS A 852 -16.84 -11.80 -8.96
N TYR A 853 -16.24 -12.48 -7.98
CA TYR A 853 -15.03 -13.27 -8.20
C TYR A 853 -15.24 -14.41 -9.22
N ILE A 854 -16.35 -15.16 -9.11
CA ILE A 854 -16.71 -16.20 -10.11
C ILE A 854 -16.86 -15.59 -11.51
N GLN A 855 -17.42 -14.39 -11.62
CA GLN A 855 -17.53 -13.69 -12.89
C GLN A 855 -16.15 -13.31 -13.44
N ARG A 856 -15.26 -12.76 -12.61
CA ARG A 856 -13.89 -12.39 -13.02
C ARG A 856 -13.05 -13.60 -13.44
N ILE A 857 -13.18 -14.76 -12.77
CA ILE A 857 -12.56 -16.02 -13.24
C ILE A 857 -13.00 -16.36 -14.66
N LYS A 858 -14.29 -16.26 -14.95
CA LYS A 858 -14.82 -16.57 -16.30
C LYS A 858 -14.30 -15.57 -17.33
N GLU A 859 -14.31 -14.29 -17.00
CA GLU A 859 -13.77 -13.24 -17.87
C GLU A 859 -12.28 -13.48 -18.17
N ARG A 860 -11.46 -13.82 -17.16
CA ARG A 860 -10.04 -14.19 -17.35
C ARG A 860 -9.87 -15.44 -18.20
N HIS A 861 -10.65 -16.49 -17.94
CA HIS A 861 -10.61 -17.72 -18.75
C HIS A 861 -10.98 -17.43 -20.21
N ASP A 862 -11.97 -16.58 -20.45
CA ASP A 862 -12.37 -16.17 -21.80
C ASP A 862 -11.28 -15.33 -22.48
N LEU A 863 -10.58 -14.45 -21.73
CA LEU A 863 -9.41 -13.71 -22.22
C LEU A 863 -8.25 -14.65 -22.60
N ARG A 864 -7.98 -15.68 -21.80
CA ARG A 864 -6.94 -16.72 -22.02
C ARG A 864 -7.31 -17.75 -23.11
N GLY A 865 -8.56 -17.81 -23.57
CA GLY A 865 -9.13 -18.93 -24.34
C GLY A 865 -8.60 -19.17 -25.78
N SER A 866 -8.64 -20.44 -26.19
CA SER A 866 -8.14 -20.98 -27.49
C SER A 866 -9.00 -20.68 -28.73
N ASN A 867 -10.06 -19.88 -28.61
CA ASN A 867 -10.91 -19.39 -29.72
C ASN A 867 -10.54 -17.94 -30.13
N GLY A 868 -9.26 -17.58 -30.02
CA GLY A 868 -8.76 -16.24 -30.35
C GLY A 868 -8.82 -15.28 -29.17
N GLY A 869 -8.25 -15.69 -28.02
CA GLY A 869 -8.07 -14.84 -26.84
C GLY A 869 -7.55 -13.44 -27.18
N GLN A 870 -7.99 -12.45 -26.41
CA GLN A 870 -7.69 -11.04 -26.62
C GLN A 870 -6.38 -10.59 -25.97
N LEU A 871 -5.67 -11.49 -25.27
CA LEU A 871 -4.33 -11.21 -24.75
C LEU A 871 -3.40 -10.88 -25.92
N GLU A 872 -2.96 -9.64 -25.98
CA GLU A 872 -2.09 -9.17 -27.06
C GLU A 872 -0.65 -9.58 -26.78
N ASP A 873 -0.24 -9.58 -25.50
CA ASP A 873 1.13 -9.89 -25.08
C ASP A 873 1.31 -10.31 -23.61
N GLU A 874 2.55 -10.22 -23.12
CA GLU A 874 3.00 -10.74 -21.81
C GLU A 874 2.54 -9.84 -20.65
N ASP A 875 2.44 -8.52 -20.89
CA ASP A 875 1.93 -7.55 -19.91
C ASP A 875 0.47 -7.84 -19.56
N ASP A 876 -0.34 -8.21 -20.55
CA ASP A 876 -1.73 -8.59 -20.31
C ASP A 876 -1.84 -9.81 -19.40
N GLU A 877 -0.95 -10.79 -19.55
CA GLU A 877 -0.95 -11.97 -18.68
C GLU A 877 -0.44 -11.65 -17.28
N GLU A 878 0.59 -10.81 -17.15
CA GLU A 878 1.10 -10.39 -15.84
C GLU A 878 0.07 -9.61 -15.04
N ALA A 879 -0.64 -8.67 -15.66
CA ALA A 879 -1.73 -7.93 -15.02
C ALA A 879 -2.85 -8.89 -14.55
N LEU A 880 -3.23 -9.89 -15.37
CA LEU A 880 -4.22 -10.88 -14.95
C LEU A 880 -3.74 -11.77 -13.81
N VAL A 881 -2.43 -12.06 -13.71
CA VAL A 881 -1.84 -12.82 -12.60
C VAL A 881 -1.83 -12.00 -11.32
N GLU A 882 -1.53 -10.70 -11.39
CA GLU A 882 -1.61 -9.78 -10.25
C GLU A 882 -3.04 -9.62 -9.75
N ASP A 883 -4.00 -9.40 -10.65
CA ASP A 883 -5.43 -9.39 -10.34
C ASP A 883 -5.85 -10.70 -9.67
N GLU A 884 -5.42 -11.85 -10.20
CA GLU A 884 -5.72 -13.16 -9.63
C GLU A 884 -5.14 -13.33 -8.21
N ALA A 885 -3.95 -12.79 -7.94
CA ALA A 885 -3.33 -12.82 -6.62
C ALA A 885 -4.07 -11.94 -5.60
N ILE A 886 -4.42 -10.71 -5.96
CA ILE A 886 -5.18 -9.78 -5.10
C ILE A 886 -6.54 -10.38 -4.76
N GLU A 887 -7.26 -10.86 -5.77
CA GLU A 887 -8.55 -11.49 -5.55
C GLU A 887 -8.47 -12.78 -4.73
N GLY A 888 -7.39 -13.53 -4.90
CA GLY A 888 -7.06 -14.70 -4.09
C GLY A 888 -7.00 -14.37 -2.61
N ALA A 889 -6.27 -13.31 -2.26
CA ALA A 889 -6.20 -12.81 -0.89
C ALA A 889 -7.58 -12.33 -0.37
N THR A 890 -8.39 -11.69 -1.21
CA THR A 890 -9.78 -11.34 -0.86
C THR A 890 -10.63 -12.57 -0.54
N ILE A 891 -10.47 -13.67 -1.29
CA ILE A 891 -11.19 -14.92 -1.03
C ILE A 891 -10.81 -15.52 0.33
N ASP A 892 -9.54 -15.45 0.71
CA ASP A 892 -9.07 -15.95 1.99
C ASP A 892 -9.69 -15.17 3.15
N GLU A 893 -9.82 -13.84 3.03
CA GLU A 893 -10.49 -13.00 4.03
C GLU A 893 -12.00 -13.24 4.10
N ILE A 894 -12.66 -13.55 2.97
CA ILE A 894 -14.04 -14.05 2.99
C ILE A 894 -14.12 -15.37 3.76
N GLY A 895 -13.17 -16.28 3.54
CA GLY A 895 -13.05 -17.54 4.28
C GLY A 895 -12.90 -17.31 5.79
N ARG A 896 -12.02 -16.40 6.19
CA ARG A 896 -11.83 -16.00 7.60
C ARG A 896 -13.09 -15.41 8.23
N CYS A 897 -13.82 -14.58 7.50
CA CYS A 897 -15.10 -14.06 7.97
C CYS A 897 -16.14 -15.18 8.17
N LEU A 898 -16.20 -16.16 7.26
CA LEU A 898 -17.09 -17.32 7.40
C LEU A 898 -16.68 -18.22 8.57
N HIS A 899 -15.38 -18.46 8.77
CA HIS A 899 -14.84 -19.16 9.93
C HIS A 899 -15.34 -18.52 11.23
N ALA A 900 -15.18 -17.20 11.37
CA ALA A 900 -15.65 -16.46 12.54
C ALA A 900 -17.18 -16.58 12.75
N ILE A 901 -17.97 -16.58 11.68
CA ILE A 901 -19.42 -16.76 11.74
C ILE A 901 -19.76 -18.19 12.20
N PHE A 902 -19.17 -19.23 11.59
CA PHE A 902 -19.41 -20.61 11.99
C PHE A 902 -19.01 -20.86 13.45
N LYS A 903 -17.84 -20.38 13.85
CA LYS A 903 -17.32 -20.50 15.22
C LYS A 903 -18.23 -19.85 16.27
N THR A 904 -18.82 -18.70 15.96
CA THR A 904 -19.65 -17.93 16.90
C THR A 904 -21.14 -18.25 16.86
N GLN A 905 -21.65 -18.80 15.75
CA GLN A 905 -23.07 -19.10 15.58
C GLN A 905 -23.37 -20.61 15.58
N GLY A 906 -22.40 -21.45 15.23
CA GLY A 906 -22.54 -22.91 15.14
C GLY A 906 -23.73 -23.31 14.27
N THR A 907 -24.58 -24.21 14.80
CA THR A 907 -25.76 -24.72 14.08
C THR A 907 -26.79 -23.64 13.72
N ASN A 908 -26.78 -22.48 14.37
CA ASN A 908 -27.73 -21.39 14.08
C ASN A 908 -27.48 -20.76 12.70
N TYR A 909 -26.29 -20.91 12.14
CA TYR A 909 -25.95 -20.37 10.83
C TYR A 909 -26.39 -21.27 9.66
N LEU A 910 -26.66 -22.55 9.91
CA LEU A 910 -27.01 -23.53 8.87
C LEU A 910 -28.12 -23.10 7.90
N PRO A 911 -29.23 -22.45 8.33
CA PRO A 911 -30.26 -22.00 7.40
C PRO A 911 -29.78 -20.94 6.40
N TYR A 912 -28.85 -20.08 6.80
CA TYR A 912 -28.29 -19.02 5.93
C TYR A 912 -27.27 -19.61 4.97
N PHE A 913 -26.41 -20.50 5.49
CA PHE A 913 -25.48 -21.28 4.69
C PHE A 913 -26.20 -22.08 3.60
N GLU A 914 -27.22 -22.87 3.96
CA GLU A 914 -27.93 -23.75 3.04
C GLU A 914 -28.65 -22.98 1.91
N ASN A 915 -29.27 -21.85 2.24
CA ASN A 915 -30.11 -21.11 1.29
C ASN A 915 -29.31 -20.22 0.32
N GLN A 916 -28.14 -19.74 0.71
CA GLN A 916 -27.42 -18.71 -0.06
C GLN A 916 -25.98 -19.10 -0.42
N LEU A 917 -25.24 -19.75 0.48
CA LEU A 917 -23.80 -19.95 0.33
C LEU A 917 -23.42 -21.34 -0.18
N LEU A 918 -24.23 -22.36 0.11
CA LEU A 918 -23.94 -23.74 -0.28
C LEU A 918 -23.80 -23.91 -1.81
N GLU A 919 -24.61 -23.21 -2.60
CA GLU A 919 -24.52 -23.26 -4.06
C GLU A 919 -23.20 -22.64 -4.58
N ILE A 920 -22.77 -21.53 -3.98
CA ILE A 920 -21.48 -20.88 -4.29
C ILE A 920 -20.31 -21.80 -3.92
N ALA A 921 -20.29 -22.36 -2.70
CA ALA A 921 -19.26 -23.32 -2.28
C ALA A 921 -19.21 -24.54 -3.21
N MET A 922 -20.37 -25.07 -3.63
CA MET A 922 -20.43 -26.16 -4.60
C MET A 922 -19.92 -25.76 -5.99
N THR A 923 -20.17 -24.52 -6.42
CA THR A 923 -19.69 -23.99 -7.71
C THR A 923 -18.17 -23.97 -7.77
N PHE A 924 -17.52 -23.48 -6.72
CA PHE A 924 -16.06 -23.53 -6.62
C PHE A 924 -15.52 -24.96 -6.50
N LEU A 925 -16.13 -25.79 -5.65
CA LEU A 925 -15.67 -27.17 -5.43
C LEU A 925 -15.73 -28.01 -6.72
N THR A 926 -16.68 -27.71 -7.60
CA THR A 926 -16.95 -28.46 -8.85
C THR A 926 -16.61 -27.68 -10.11
N ASP A 927 -15.77 -26.65 -9.99
CA ASP A 927 -15.36 -25.83 -11.13
C ASP A 927 -14.74 -26.69 -12.24
N GLN A 928 -15.39 -26.66 -13.40
CA GLN A 928 -14.96 -27.42 -14.56
C GLN A 928 -13.65 -26.88 -15.15
N SER A 929 -13.35 -25.60 -14.94
CA SER A 929 -12.08 -25.02 -15.41
C SER A 929 -10.89 -25.73 -14.75
N TYR A 930 -10.93 -25.84 -13.41
CA TYR A 930 -9.94 -26.54 -12.61
C TYR A 930 -9.93 -28.04 -12.86
N ILE A 931 -11.09 -28.68 -12.92
CA ILE A 931 -11.17 -30.14 -13.15
C ILE A 931 -10.53 -30.53 -14.49
N ASN A 932 -10.73 -29.72 -15.53
CA ASN A 932 -10.19 -30.01 -16.85
C ASN A 932 -8.71 -29.64 -16.99
N ASN A 933 -8.28 -28.52 -16.38
CA ASN A 933 -6.90 -28.00 -16.51
C ASN A 933 -6.31 -27.57 -15.14
N PRO A 934 -6.07 -28.50 -14.21
CA PRO A 934 -5.70 -28.17 -12.82
C PRO A 934 -4.32 -27.50 -12.67
N LYS A 935 -3.49 -27.50 -13.72
CA LYS A 935 -2.18 -26.84 -13.72
C LYS A 935 -2.22 -25.38 -14.19
N GLU A 936 -3.31 -24.97 -14.84
CA GLU A 936 -3.45 -23.64 -15.46
C GLU A 936 -4.57 -22.83 -14.79
N ALA A 937 -5.61 -23.50 -14.30
CA ALA A 937 -6.70 -22.85 -13.59
C ALA A 937 -6.37 -22.63 -12.11
N SER A 938 -6.95 -21.58 -11.53
CA SER A 938 -6.80 -21.22 -10.13
C SER A 938 -7.25 -22.34 -9.19
N SER A 939 -6.38 -22.76 -8.26
CA SER A 939 -6.72 -23.71 -7.19
C SER A 939 -7.50 -23.06 -6.04
N MET A 940 -7.44 -21.73 -5.93
CA MET A 940 -7.88 -20.98 -4.75
C MET A 940 -9.36 -21.16 -4.44
N GLY A 941 -10.22 -21.08 -5.46
CA GLY A 941 -11.66 -21.31 -5.26
C GLY A 941 -11.97 -22.70 -4.69
N LYS A 942 -11.35 -23.75 -5.24
CA LYS A 942 -11.56 -25.12 -4.78
C LYS A 942 -11.00 -25.34 -3.36
N GLN A 943 -9.83 -24.78 -3.06
CA GLN A 943 -9.26 -24.77 -1.72
C GLN A 943 -10.21 -24.08 -0.73
N TRP A 944 -10.63 -22.86 -1.03
CA TRP A 944 -11.57 -22.08 -0.22
C TRP A 944 -12.86 -22.85 0.08
N ALA A 945 -13.44 -23.50 -0.94
CA ALA A 945 -14.66 -24.28 -0.75
C ALA A 945 -14.45 -25.47 0.21
N ILE A 946 -13.29 -26.14 0.15
CA ILE A 946 -12.92 -27.20 1.09
C ILE A 946 -12.82 -26.63 2.51
N CYS A 947 -12.10 -25.52 2.71
CA CYS A 947 -11.98 -24.86 4.02
C CYS A 947 -13.34 -24.47 4.61
N VAL A 948 -14.27 -23.95 3.80
CA VAL A 948 -15.65 -23.64 4.23
C VAL A 948 -16.39 -24.90 4.70
N PHE A 949 -16.18 -26.03 4.04
CA PHE A 949 -16.76 -27.30 4.48
C PHE A 949 -16.08 -27.86 5.72
N ASP A 950 -14.80 -27.58 5.93
CA ASP A 950 -14.07 -27.93 7.14
C ASP A 950 -14.68 -27.20 8.35
N ASP A 951 -14.85 -25.87 8.23
CA ASP A 951 -15.50 -25.03 9.24
C ASP A 951 -16.94 -25.47 9.52
N LEU A 952 -17.70 -25.81 8.47
CA LEU A 952 -19.05 -26.36 8.60
C LEU A 952 -19.04 -27.60 9.50
N ILE A 953 -18.08 -28.52 9.30
CA ILE A 953 -18.00 -29.75 10.09
C ILE A 953 -17.51 -29.44 11.52
N GLU A 954 -16.48 -28.61 11.65
CA GLU A 954 -15.84 -28.29 12.93
C GLU A 954 -16.85 -27.67 13.92
N PHE A 955 -17.60 -26.68 13.46
CA PHE A 955 -18.46 -25.87 14.34
C PHE A 955 -19.92 -26.30 14.38
N THR A 956 -20.35 -27.24 13.53
CA THR A 956 -21.73 -27.78 13.55
C THR A 956 -21.79 -29.29 13.84
N GLY A 957 -20.64 -29.97 13.86
CA GLY A 957 -20.51 -31.36 14.27
C GLY A 957 -21.45 -32.29 13.49
N PRO A 958 -22.15 -33.24 14.15
CA PRO A 958 -23.03 -34.18 13.47
C PRO A 958 -24.17 -33.54 12.64
N ALA A 959 -24.53 -32.28 12.89
CA ALA A 959 -25.56 -31.59 12.10
C ALA A 959 -25.13 -31.37 10.63
N SER A 960 -23.82 -31.26 10.37
CA SER A 960 -23.28 -31.10 9.01
C SER A 960 -23.50 -32.33 8.12
N SER A 961 -23.77 -33.51 8.70
CA SER A 961 -23.84 -34.77 7.96
C SER A 961 -24.93 -34.80 6.88
N VAL A 962 -25.94 -33.92 6.99
CA VAL A 962 -26.99 -33.76 5.96
C VAL A 962 -26.41 -33.24 4.63
N TYR A 963 -25.33 -32.45 4.69
CA TYR A 963 -24.67 -31.86 3.53
C TYR A 963 -23.53 -32.75 3.00
N ALA A 964 -22.95 -33.62 3.83
CA ALA A 964 -21.82 -34.49 3.49
C ALA A 964 -21.94 -35.25 2.15
N PRO A 965 -23.12 -35.78 1.75
CA PRO A 965 -23.25 -36.47 0.46
C PRO A 965 -22.93 -35.60 -0.77
N LYS A 966 -22.95 -34.26 -0.64
CA LYS A 966 -22.68 -33.33 -1.74
C LYS A 966 -21.18 -33.09 -1.96
N PHE A 967 -20.39 -33.00 -0.89
CA PHE A 967 -19.00 -32.51 -0.96
C PHE A 967 -17.95 -33.51 -0.47
N PHE A 968 -18.27 -34.38 0.51
CA PHE A 968 -17.24 -35.08 1.26
C PHE A 968 -16.46 -36.09 0.42
N ASN A 969 -17.11 -36.76 -0.55
CA ASN A 969 -16.38 -37.64 -1.46
C ASN A 969 -15.41 -36.87 -2.38
N ILE A 970 -15.75 -35.62 -2.76
CA ILE A 970 -14.86 -34.76 -3.55
C ILE A 970 -13.67 -34.34 -2.67
N MET A 971 -13.92 -33.96 -1.41
CA MET A 971 -12.87 -33.68 -0.43
C MET A 971 -11.91 -34.87 -0.26
N ILE A 972 -12.41 -36.10 -0.14
CA ILE A 972 -11.56 -37.30 -0.07
C ILE A 972 -10.66 -37.44 -1.32
N GLN A 973 -11.23 -37.19 -2.51
CA GLN A 973 -10.47 -37.24 -3.77
C GLN A 973 -9.40 -36.14 -3.84
N SER A 974 -9.66 -34.97 -3.25
CA SER A 974 -8.74 -33.84 -3.19
C SER A 974 -7.51 -34.07 -2.30
N ILE A 975 -7.50 -35.08 -1.41
CA ILE A 975 -6.28 -35.46 -0.64
C ILE A 975 -5.10 -35.79 -1.58
N ILE A 976 -5.39 -36.30 -2.77
CA ILE A 976 -4.39 -36.63 -3.79
C ILE A 976 -4.52 -35.72 -5.02
N ASP A 977 -4.90 -34.44 -4.79
CA ASP A 977 -5.00 -33.46 -5.87
C ASP A 977 -3.68 -33.38 -6.66
N PRO A 978 -3.74 -33.45 -8.00
CA PRO A 978 -2.55 -33.63 -8.83
C PRO A 978 -1.73 -32.35 -9.02
N ALA A 979 -2.24 -31.17 -8.63
CA ALA A 979 -1.61 -29.89 -8.95
C ALA A 979 -1.32 -29.02 -7.73
N SER A 980 -2.20 -28.96 -6.73
CA SER A 980 -2.07 -28.02 -5.60
C SER A 980 -1.78 -28.71 -4.28
N SER A 981 -0.69 -28.34 -3.61
CA SER A 981 -0.39 -28.72 -2.22
C SER A 981 -1.46 -28.23 -1.25
N ASP A 982 -1.93 -27.00 -1.44
CA ASP A 982 -2.84 -26.35 -0.49
C ASP A 982 -4.21 -27.04 -0.49
N ILE A 983 -4.68 -27.51 -1.66
CA ILE A 983 -5.87 -28.36 -1.75
C ILE A 983 -5.66 -29.69 -1.02
N ARG A 984 -4.48 -30.32 -1.16
CA ARG A 984 -4.16 -31.57 -0.45
C ARG A 984 -4.17 -31.35 1.07
N GLN A 985 -3.61 -30.23 1.53
CA GLN A 985 -3.58 -29.85 2.94
C GLN A 985 -4.99 -29.62 3.49
N ALA A 986 -5.78 -28.75 2.86
CA ALA A 986 -7.15 -28.48 3.27
C ALA A 986 -8.00 -29.76 3.30
N ALA A 987 -7.91 -30.60 2.27
CA ALA A 987 -8.65 -31.87 2.22
C ALA A 987 -8.24 -32.85 3.33
N ALA A 988 -6.95 -32.94 3.64
CA ALA A 988 -6.46 -33.78 4.74
C ALA A 988 -6.94 -33.25 6.10
N TYR A 989 -6.87 -31.93 6.32
CA TYR A 989 -7.40 -31.25 7.49
C TYR A 989 -8.89 -31.56 7.69
N GLY A 990 -9.71 -31.35 6.65
CA GLY A 990 -11.15 -31.62 6.65
C GLY A 990 -11.56 -33.04 7.03
N VAL A 991 -10.81 -34.04 6.55
CA VAL A 991 -11.03 -35.43 6.96
C VAL A 991 -10.69 -35.65 8.44
N GLY A 992 -9.62 -35.01 8.93
CA GLY A 992 -9.26 -35.02 10.34
C GLY A 992 -10.35 -34.38 11.22
N VAL A 993 -10.84 -33.21 10.82
CA VAL A 993 -11.95 -32.50 11.48
C VAL A 993 -13.22 -33.33 11.49
N ALA A 994 -13.56 -33.99 10.38
CA ALA A 994 -14.70 -34.91 10.32
C ALA A 994 -14.57 -36.11 11.27
N ALA A 995 -13.36 -36.62 11.46
CA ALA A 995 -13.11 -37.66 12.46
C ALA A 995 -13.31 -37.15 13.89
N GLN A 996 -12.84 -35.94 14.18
CA GLN A 996 -12.87 -35.35 15.52
C GLN A 996 -14.24 -34.82 15.94
N PHE A 997 -14.95 -34.13 15.04
CA PHE A 997 -16.17 -33.38 15.36
C PHE A 997 -17.44 -33.92 14.68
N GLY A 998 -17.31 -34.63 13.55
CA GLY A 998 -18.46 -35.13 12.77
C GLY A 998 -19.25 -36.26 13.44
N GLY A 999 -18.65 -36.98 14.39
CA GLY A 999 -19.28 -38.08 15.13
C GLY A 999 -19.54 -39.34 14.29
N ASP A 1000 -20.41 -40.22 14.80
CA ASP A 1000 -20.68 -41.55 14.20
C ASP A 1000 -21.20 -41.47 12.75
N SER A 1001 -21.91 -40.38 12.39
CA SER A 1001 -22.44 -40.16 11.05
C SER A 1001 -21.34 -40.08 9.97
N TYR A 1002 -20.12 -39.68 10.34
CA TYR A 1002 -18.98 -39.57 9.43
C TYR A 1002 -18.10 -40.82 9.41
N ALA A 1003 -18.32 -41.80 10.30
CA ALA A 1003 -17.41 -42.92 10.52
C ALA A 1003 -17.10 -43.72 9.24
N GLU A 1004 -18.11 -43.98 8.40
CA GLU A 1004 -17.91 -44.72 7.14
C GLU A 1004 -17.15 -43.91 6.10
N ALA A 1005 -17.46 -42.61 6.00
CA ALA A 1005 -16.84 -41.72 5.03
C ALA A 1005 -15.37 -41.43 5.38
N VAL A 1006 -15.08 -41.20 6.66
CA VAL A 1006 -13.73 -41.01 7.18
C VAL A 1006 -12.89 -42.28 7.01
N ALA A 1007 -13.46 -43.46 7.28
CA ALA A 1007 -12.77 -44.73 7.01
C ALA A 1007 -12.44 -44.93 5.52
N ALA A 1008 -13.28 -44.43 4.62
CA ALA A 1008 -13.04 -44.47 3.17
C ALA A 1008 -11.89 -43.54 2.72
N ALA A 1009 -11.50 -42.54 3.52
CA ALA A 1009 -10.42 -41.60 3.19
C ALA A 1009 -9.01 -42.15 3.46
N ILE A 1010 -8.88 -43.15 4.33
CA ILE A 1010 -7.60 -43.72 4.79
C ILE A 1010 -6.65 -44.10 3.64
N PRO A 1011 -7.09 -44.74 2.54
CA PRO A 1011 -6.19 -45.07 1.43
C PRO A 1011 -5.52 -43.83 0.81
N ASN A 1012 -6.26 -42.72 0.69
CA ASN A 1012 -5.75 -41.49 0.10
C ASN A 1012 -4.78 -40.77 1.05
N LEU A 1013 -5.09 -40.73 2.35
CA LEU A 1013 -4.17 -40.20 3.37
C LEU A 1013 -2.84 -40.96 3.36
N LYS A 1014 -2.88 -42.30 3.30
CA LYS A 1014 -1.68 -43.13 3.19
C LYS A 1014 -0.90 -42.87 1.90
N ALA A 1015 -1.60 -42.64 0.79
CA ALA A 1015 -0.94 -42.31 -0.48
C ALA A 1015 -0.20 -40.97 -0.39
N LEU A 1016 -0.83 -39.94 0.19
CA LEU A 1016 -0.21 -38.63 0.43
C LEU A 1016 1.06 -38.73 1.28
N MET A 1017 0.99 -39.48 2.39
CA MET A 1017 2.15 -39.71 3.29
C MET A 1017 3.32 -40.47 2.63
N THR A 1018 3.09 -41.11 1.49
CA THR A 1018 4.08 -41.95 0.80
C THR A 1018 4.47 -41.43 -0.58
N LEU A 1019 4.11 -40.19 -0.91
CA LEU A 1019 4.63 -39.50 -2.10
C LEU A 1019 6.16 -39.46 -2.06
N GLY A 1020 6.79 -39.55 -3.24
CA GLY A 1020 8.25 -39.58 -3.35
C GLY A 1020 8.92 -38.30 -2.83
N ASP A 1021 8.18 -37.21 -2.82
CA ASP A 1021 8.53 -35.86 -2.38
C ASP A 1021 7.67 -35.38 -1.20
N ALA A 1022 7.04 -36.27 -0.43
CA ALA A 1022 6.14 -35.94 0.70
C ALA A 1022 6.74 -34.98 1.75
N ARG A 1023 8.07 -34.91 1.85
CA ARG A 1023 8.80 -34.04 2.79
C ARG A 1023 9.56 -32.90 2.09
N SER A 1024 9.20 -32.55 0.85
CA SER A 1024 9.65 -31.32 0.20
C SER A 1024 9.03 -30.10 0.88
N GLU A 1025 9.61 -28.92 0.65
CA GLU A 1025 9.09 -27.63 1.14
C GLU A 1025 7.61 -27.43 0.76
N GLU A 1026 7.21 -27.84 -0.45
CA GLU A 1026 5.83 -27.75 -0.95
C GLU A 1026 4.87 -28.77 -0.33
N ASN A 1027 5.35 -29.98 0.00
CA ASN A 1027 4.47 -31.10 0.42
C ASN A 1027 4.51 -31.41 1.91
N VAL A 1028 5.36 -30.74 2.69
CA VAL A 1028 5.54 -31.07 4.11
C VAL A 1028 4.27 -30.80 4.91
N TYR A 1029 3.60 -29.67 4.73
CA TYR A 1029 2.35 -29.33 5.43
C TYR A 1029 1.18 -30.25 5.06
N PRO A 1030 0.89 -30.54 3.77
CA PRO A 1030 -0.11 -31.55 3.41
C PRO A 1030 0.15 -32.92 4.03
N THR A 1031 1.41 -33.34 4.06
CA THR A 1031 1.82 -34.63 4.63
C THR A 1031 1.63 -34.67 6.14
N GLU A 1032 2.01 -33.59 6.84
CA GLU A 1032 1.80 -33.47 8.29
C GLU A 1032 0.32 -33.44 8.66
N ASN A 1033 -0.51 -32.73 7.87
CA ASN A 1033 -1.97 -32.76 8.00
C ASN A 1033 -2.54 -34.16 7.76
N ALA A 1034 -2.02 -34.94 6.82
CA ALA A 1034 -2.45 -36.32 6.61
C ALA A 1034 -2.11 -37.24 7.80
N ILE A 1035 -0.92 -37.06 8.40
CA ILE A 1035 -0.51 -37.77 9.62
C ILE A 1035 -1.47 -37.42 10.76
N SER A 1036 -1.76 -36.12 10.94
CA SER A 1036 -2.65 -35.66 11.99
C SER A 1036 -4.11 -36.07 11.77
N ALA A 1037 -4.58 -36.11 10.52
CA ALA A 1037 -5.89 -36.66 10.18
C ALA A 1037 -6.00 -38.12 10.65
N ILE A 1038 -4.97 -38.94 10.42
CA ILE A 1038 -4.94 -40.32 10.94
C ILE A 1038 -4.92 -40.34 12.48
N THR A 1039 -4.19 -39.42 13.14
CA THR A 1039 -4.26 -39.25 14.61
C THR A 1039 -5.73 -39.06 15.05
N LYS A 1040 -6.43 -38.11 14.43
CA LYS A 1040 -7.83 -37.78 14.75
C LYS A 1040 -8.76 -38.97 14.47
N ILE A 1041 -8.55 -39.73 13.39
CA ILE A 1041 -9.28 -40.97 13.09
C ILE A 1041 -9.08 -42.03 14.17
N LEU A 1042 -7.83 -42.35 14.49
CA LEU A 1042 -7.51 -43.41 15.46
C LEU A 1042 -8.02 -43.07 16.86
N LYS A 1043 -8.01 -41.78 17.23
CA LYS A 1043 -8.44 -41.33 18.56
C LYS A 1043 -9.95 -41.18 18.69
N PHE A 1044 -10.62 -40.61 17.69
CA PHE A 1044 -12.03 -40.19 17.81
C PHE A 1044 -13.00 -41.03 16.99
N ASN A 1045 -12.58 -41.62 15.87
CA ASN A 1045 -13.51 -42.30 14.94
C ASN A 1045 -12.95 -43.58 14.31
N SER A 1046 -12.50 -44.50 15.16
CA SER A 1046 -11.89 -45.77 14.72
C SER A 1046 -12.89 -46.90 14.47
N SER A 1047 -14.20 -46.68 14.69
CA SER A 1047 -15.23 -47.72 14.76
C SER A 1047 -15.46 -48.48 13.45
N LYS A 1048 -15.19 -47.84 12.31
CA LYS A 1048 -15.33 -48.39 10.96
C LYS A 1048 -13.98 -48.67 10.27
N VAL A 1049 -12.87 -48.52 11.00
CA VAL A 1049 -11.54 -48.80 10.47
C VAL A 1049 -11.32 -50.31 10.39
N ASN A 1050 -11.03 -50.81 9.19
CA ASN A 1050 -10.90 -52.25 8.93
C ASN A 1050 -9.72 -52.89 9.70
N ASP A 1051 -8.56 -52.22 9.73
CA ASP A 1051 -7.36 -52.66 10.46
C ASP A 1051 -6.73 -51.49 11.23
N PRO A 1052 -7.23 -51.19 12.45
CA PRO A 1052 -6.72 -50.10 13.26
C PRO A 1052 -5.26 -50.31 13.69
N HIS A 1053 -4.82 -51.55 13.84
CA HIS A 1053 -3.46 -51.86 14.26
C HIS A 1053 -2.44 -51.57 13.15
N GLN A 1054 -2.76 -51.95 11.91
CA GLN A 1054 -1.91 -51.59 10.77
C GLN A 1054 -1.91 -50.08 10.53
N LEU A 1055 -3.06 -49.41 10.65
CA LEU A 1055 -3.15 -47.96 10.51
C LEU A 1055 -2.30 -47.23 11.57
N LEU A 1056 -2.32 -47.72 12.81
CA LEU A 1056 -1.46 -47.21 13.88
C LEU A 1056 0.03 -47.39 13.56
N ALA A 1057 0.43 -48.52 12.97
CA ALA A 1057 1.79 -48.74 12.52
C ALA A 1057 2.19 -47.73 11.43
N ASP A 1058 1.35 -47.55 10.41
CA ASP A 1058 1.60 -46.63 9.30
C ASP A 1058 1.75 -45.18 9.79
N TRP A 1059 0.85 -44.74 10.69
CA TRP A 1059 0.91 -43.43 11.34
C TRP A 1059 2.22 -43.22 12.12
N PHE A 1060 2.56 -44.18 12.98
CA PHE A 1060 3.73 -44.08 13.87
C PHE A 1060 5.05 -43.96 13.09
N PHE A 1061 5.20 -44.71 12.00
CA PHE A 1061 6.40 -44.66 11.15
C PHE A 1061 6.40 -43.48 10.16
N ALA A 1062 5.32 -42.72 10.05
CA ALA A 1062 5.29 -41.51 9.24
C ALA A 1062 5.70 -40.24 10.01
N LEU A 1063 5.67 -40.26 11.35
CA LEU A 1063 6.18 -39.17 12.20
C LEU A 1063 7.65 -38.81 11.85
N PRO A 1064 8.09 -37.55 12.06
CA PRO A 1064 7.48 -36.50 12.90
C PRO A 1064 6.51 -35.54 12.19
N ILE A 1065 5.78 -34.76 12.99
CA ILE A 1065 5.23 -33.45 12.59
C ILE A 1065 6.16 -32.39 13.20
N ALA A 1066 6.77 -31.55 12.37
CA ALA A 1066 7.80 -30.61 12.82
C ALA A 1066 7.65 -29.21 12.23
N ASN A 1067 6.67 -28.98 11.37
CA ASN A 1067 6.47 -27.71 10.66
C ASN A 1067 5.09 -27.11 10.97
N ASP A 1068 4.06 -27.95 11.08
CA ASP A 1068 2.70 -27.54 11.39
C ASP A 1068 2.46 -27.41 12.91
N GLU A 1069 2.39 -26.16 13.38
CA GLU A 1069 2.23 -25.83 14.80
C GLU A 1069 0.82 -26.05 15.35
N ASP A 1070 -0.20 -26.10 14.48
CA ASP A 1070 -1.59 -26.36 14.86
C ASP A 1070 -1.86 -27.87 15.01
N GLU A 1071 -1.27 -28.68 14.13
CA GLU A 1071 -1.49 -30.12 14.10
C GLU A 1071 -0.54 -30.91 15.03
N ALA A 1072 0.63 -30.37 15.34
CA ALA A 1072 1.61 -31.02 16.22
C ALA A 1072 1.07 -31.27 17.65
N PRO A 1073 0.47 -30.31 18.37
CA PRO A 1073 0.06 -30.50 19.76
C PRO A 1073 -0.91 -31.67 19.94
N MET A 1074 -1.92 -31.78 19.06
CA MET A 1074 -2.90 -32.86 19.10
C MET A 1074 -2.28 -34.22 18.82
N THR A 1075 -1.40 -34.28 17.81
CA THR A 1075 -0.71 -35.52 17.41
C THR A 1075 0.22 -36.02 18.49
N TYR A 1076 1.06 -35.16 19.07
CA TYR A 1076 1.99 -35.55 20.13
C TYR A 1076 1.28 -35.81 21.47
N SER A 1077 0.17 -35.15 21.76
CA SER A 1077 -0.67 -35.48 22.93
C SER A 1077 -1.24 -36.90 22.83
N TYR A 1078 -1.74 -37.30 21.65
CA TYR A 1078 -2.17 -38.68 21.41
C TYR A 1078 -1.00 -39.66 21.48
N PHE A 1079 0.18 -39.29 20.98
CA PHE A 1079 1.35 -40.14 21.05
C PHE A 1079 1.82 -40.39 22.49
N VAL A 1080 1.82 -39.35 23.34
CA VAL A 1080 2.07 -39.48 24.79
C VAL A 1080 1.05 -40.42 25.42
N GLU A 1081 -0.25 -40.22 25.15
CA GLU A 1081 -1.33 -41.07 25.67
C GLU A 1081 -1.11 -42.55 25.30
N LEU A 1082 -0.68 -42.84 24.07
CA LEU A 1082 -0.36 -44.19 23.60
C LEU A 1082 0.87 -44.78 24.31
N LEU A 1083 1.92 -44.00 24.52
CA LEU A 1083 3.14 -44.46 25.21
C LEU A 1083 2.91 -44.68 26.70
N GLU A 1084 2.09 -43.86 27.35
CA GLU A 1084 1.78 -44.03 28.77
C GLU A 1084 0.87 -45.22 29.03
N ASN A 1085 -0.14 -45.42 28.18
CA ASN A 1085 -1.14 -46.48 28.38
C ASN A 1085 -0.80 -47.80 27.68
N ASN A 1086 -0.06 -47.76 26.56
CA ASN A 1086 0.16 -48.89 25.66
C ASN A 1086 1.60 -48.98 25.11
N ALA A 1087 2.63 -48.55 25.86
CA ALA A 1087 4.04 -48.56 25.42
C ALA A 1087 4.50 -49.86 24.71
N GLN A 1088 4.15 -51.03 25.25
CA GLN A 1088 4.56 -52.31 24.69
C GLN A 1088 3.94 -52.59 23.31
N MET A 1089 2.74 -52.07 23.05
CA MET A 1089 2.11 -52.16 21.73
C MET A 1089 2.90 -51.32 20.73
N ILE A 1090 3.20 -50.05 21.09
CA ILE A 1090 3.96 -49.12 20.23
C ILE A 1090 5.37 -49.65 19.96
N LEU A 1091 6.08 -50.10 20.99
CA LEU A 1091 7.44 -50.67 20.86
C LEU A 1091 7.46 -52.00 20.09
N GLY A 1092 6.30 -52.66 19.94
CA GLY A 1092 6.12 -53.88 19.15
C GLY A 1092 5.77 -53.64 17.68
N LEU A 1093 5.48 -52.39 17.27
CA LEU A 1093 5.14 -52.05 15.90
C LEU A 1093 6.34 -52.27 14.97
N LYS A 1094 6.04 -52.62 13.71
CA LYS A 1094 7.05 -52.84 12.66
C LYS A 1094 6.71 -52.01 11.43
N PRO A 1095 7.73 -51.42 10.77
CA PRO A 1095 7.49 -50.68 9.54
C PRO A 1095 7.09 -51.64 8.43
N THR A 1096 6.18 -51.20 7.58
CA THR A 1096 5.72 -51.95 6.40
C THR A 1096 6.16 -51.24 5.11
N GLY A 1097 6.59 -52.00 4.10
CA GLY A 1097 6.99 -51.46 2.80
C GLY A 1097 8.51 -51.30 2.60
N SER A 1098 8.92 -50.61 1.53
CA SER A 1098 10.31 -50.48 1.07
C SER A 1098 11.20 -49.64 1.99
N ASN A 1099 10.62 -48.81 2.86
CA ASN A 1099 11.36 -47.89 3.74
C ASN A 1099 11.73 -48.54 5.10
N ALA A 1100 11.43 -49.83 5.30
CA ALA A 1100 11.71 -50.53 6.54
C ALA A 1100 13.19 -50.50 6.95
N SER A 1101 14.12 -50.42 5.98
CA SER A 1101 15.56 -50.33 6.24
C SER A 1101 16.01 -48.99 6.83
N GLN A 1102 15.23 -47.91 6.69
CA GLN A 1102 15.54 -46.59 7.25
C GLN A 1102 15.51 -46.60 8.79
N PHE A 1103 14.72 -47.51 9.37
CA PHE A 1103 14.54 -47.62 10.82
C PHE A 1103 15.42 -48.70 11.46
N ASP A 1104 16.23 -49.42 10.68
CA ASP A 1104 17.14 -50.45 11.20
C ASP A 1104 18.50 -49.85 11.54
N LEU A 1105 18.70 -49.53 12.82
CA LEU A 1105 19.97 -49.03 13.36
C LEU A 1105 20.94 -50.14 13.80
N GLY A 1106 20.56 -51.41 13.62
CA GLY A 1106 21.32 -52.55 14.14
C GLY A 1106 21.41 -52.59 15.68
N ASN A 1107 22.38 -53.34 16.21
CA ASN A 1107 22.67 -53.42 17.65
C ASN A 1107 21.50 -53.83 18.57
N GLY A 1108 20.54 -54.61 18.04
CA GLY A 1108 19.35 -55.04 18.77
C GLY A 1108 18.37 -53.90 19.12
N ILE A 1109 18.52 -52.73 18.50
CA ILE A 1109 17.57 -51.61 18.61
C ILE A 1109 16.35 -51.96 17.75
N SER A 1110 15.16 -51.94 18.34
CA SER A 1110 13.95 -52.15 17.54
C SER A 1110 13.68 -50.93 16.64
N PRO A 1111 13.13 -51.12 15.43
CA PRO A 1111 12.72 -50.02 14.56
C PRO A 1111 11.80 -49.01 15.27
N ALA A 1112 10.91 -49.51 16.13
CA ALA A 1112 10.02 -48.67 16.91
C ALA A 1112 10.76 -47.80 17.93
N LEU A 1113 11.77 -48.34 18.63
CA LEU A 1113 12.58 -47.55 19.55
C LEU A 1113 13.36 -46.45 18.80
N ALA A 1114 13.96 -46.78 17.65
CA ALA A 1114 14.66 -45.82 16.80
C ALA A 1114 13.71 -44.69 16.35
N GLN A 1115 12.51 -45.04 15.92
CA GLN A 1115 11.51 -44.08 15.48
C GLN A 1115 10.99 -43.19 16.62
N CYS A 1116 10.74 -43.74 17.82
CA CYS A 1116 10.37 -42.95 19.00
C CYS A 1116 11.42 -41.87 19.28
N VAL A 1117 12.71 -42.23 19.31
CA VAL A 1117 13.78 -41.26 19.58
C VAL A 1117 13.85 -40.21 18.47
N SER A 1118 13.80 -40.64 17.20
CA SER A 1118 13.85 -39.72 16.06
C SER A 1118 12.69 -38.71 16.09
N ALA A 1119 11.44 -39.19 16.17
CA ALA A 1119 10.27 -38.33 16.12
C ALA A 1119 10.18 -37.35 17.30
N LEU A 1120 10.54 -37.79 18.51
CA LEU A 1120 10.52 -36.95 19.71
C LEU A 1120 11.65 -35.91 19.69
N THR A 1121 12.85 -36.30 19.28
CA THR A 1121 13.99 -35.37 19.27
C THR A 1121 13.87 -34.32 18.17
N GLN A 1122 13.30 -34.67 17.00
CA GLN A 1122 13.07 -33.69 15.94
C GLN A 1122 12.07 -32.62 16.36
N VAL A 1123 10.92 -32.98 16.94
CA VAL A 1123 9.94 -31.97 17.39
C VAL A 1123 10.40 -31.19 18.63
N LEU A 1124 11.19 -31.77 19.52
CA LEU A 1124 11.72 -31.04 20.69
C LEU A 1124 12.78 -30.00 20.32
N VAL A 1125 13.42 -30.17 19.15
CA VAL A 1125 14.34 -29.17 18.61
C VAL A 1125 13.58 -27.98 18.05
N THR A 1126 12.36 -28.20 17.54
CA THR A 1126 11.47 -27.11 17.13
C THR A 1126 10.85 -26.43 18.35
N ASP A 1127 10.31 -25.22 18.16
CA ASP A 1127 9.64 -24.44 19.20
C ASP A 1127 8.12 -24.38 18.97
N ILE A 1128 7.56 -25.36 18.23
CA ILE A 1128 6.15 -25.40 17.82
C ILE A 1128 5.22 -26.05 18.87
N LEU A 1129 5.77 -26.61 19.95
CA LEU A 1129 4.98 -27.30 20.98
C LEU A 1129 4.80 -26.47 22.25
N PRO A 1130 3.63 -26.52 22.89
CA PRO A 1130 3.44 -25.96 24.23
C PRO A 1130 4.46 -26.51 25.23
N THR A 1131 4.99 -25.64 26.10
CA THR A 1131 6.05 -25.97 27.08
C THR A 1131 5.71 -27.20 27.92
N ASP A 1132 4.46 -27.33 28.37
CA ASP A 1132 4.02 -28.48 29.19
C ASP A 1132 4.08 -29.80 28.41
N LEU A 1133 3.69 -29.78 27.13
CA LEU A 1133 3.75 -30.95 26.26
C LEU A 1133 5.20 -31.32 25.95
N SER A 1134 6.06 -30.33 25.66
CA SER A 1134 7.50 -30.54 25.48
C SER A 1134 8.13 -31.23 26.71
N ASN A 1135 7.79 -30.77 27.92
CA ASN A 1135 8.25 -31.39 29.16
C ASN A 1135 7.75 -32.83 29.33
N GLN A 1136 6.51 -33.12 28.96
CA GLN A 1136 5.96 -34.48 28.97
C GLN A 1136 6.73 -35.40 28.00
N LEU A 1137 6.99 -34.95 26.77
CA LEU A 1137 7.74 -35.70 25.77
C LEU A 1137 9.17 -36.01 26.24
N VAL A 1138 9.85 -35.04 26.88
CA VAL A 1138 11.17 -35.25 27.47
C VAL A 1138 11.14 -36.33 28.56
N ASN A 1139 10.12 -36.31 29.43
CA ASN A 1139 9.96 -37.32 30.48
C ASN A 1139 9.70 -38.72 29.91
N VAL A 1140 8.85 -38.82 28.88
CA VAL A 1140 8.60 -40.07 28.15
C VAL A 1140 9.88 -40.60 27.52
N LEU A 1141 10.66 -39.73 26.87
CA LEU A 1141 11.92 -40.09 26.24
C LEU A 1141 12.95 -40.57 27.28
N LYS A 1142 13.08 -39.87 28.42
CA LYS A 1142 13.94 -40.32 29.55
C LYS A 1142 13.52 -41.69 30.07
N LYS A 1143 12.21 -41.92 30.22
CA LYS A 1143 11.68 -43.21 30.67
C LYS A 1143 12.03 -44.32 29.68
N LEU A 1144 11.81 -44.10 28.38
CA LEU A 1144 12.16 -45.04 27.31
C LEU A 1144 13.66 -45.38 27.31
N MET A 1145 14.53 -44.39 27.53
CA MET A 1145 15.98 -44.61 27.60
C MET A 1145 16.42 -45.34 28.88
N SER A 1146 15.67 -45.21 29.98
CA SER A 1146 15.97 -45.86 31.27
C SER A 1146 15.51 -47.31 31.36
N SER A 1147 14.59 -47.75 30.50
CA SER A 1147 14.00 -49.09 30.50
C SER A 1147 14.59 -49.97 29.39
N ASP A 1148 15.35 -51.02 29.76
CA ASP A 1148 15.83 -52.09 28.86
C ASP A 1148 16.70 -51.66 27.64
N VAL A 1149 17.23 -50.43 27.63
CA VAL A 1149 18.19 -49.94 26.61
C VAL A 1149 19.60 -49.88 27.19
N SER A 1150 20.56 -50.58 26.58
CA SER A 1150 21.96 -50.57 27.02
C SER A 1150 22.68 -49.26 26.66
N GLU A 1151 23.75 -48.92 27.39
CA GLU A 1151 24.59 -47.74 27.08
C GLU A 1151 25.09 -47.72 25.64
N ALA A 1152 25.43 -48.90 25.08
CA ALA A 1152 25.84 -49.03 23.69
C ALA A 1152 24.71 -48.66 22.71
N GLN A 1153 23.47 -49.05 23.01
CA GLN A 1153 22.30 -48.70 22.21
C GLN A 1153 21.94 -47.21 22.35
N GLN A 1154 22.04 -46.64 23.55
CA GLN A 1154 21.86 -45.20 23.77
C GLN A 1154 22.88 -44.37 22.96
N ALA A 1155 24.14 -44.79 22.91
CA ALA A 1155 25.16 -44.11 22.12
C ALA A 1155 24.85 -44.14 20.62
N VAL A 1156 24.36 -45.27 20.10
CA VAL A 1156 23.93 -45.38 18.69
C VAL A 1156 22.72 -44.49 18.41
N LEU A 1157 21.72 -44.47 19.29
CA LEU A 1157 20.55 -43.60 19.16
C LEU A 1157 20.95 -42.12 19.14
N TRP A 1158 21.83 -41.70 20.05
CA TRP A 1158 22.34 -40.33 20.11
C TRP A 1158 23.12 -39.93 18.84
N GLN A 1159 23.97 -40.81 18.33
CA GLN A 1159 24.76 -40.56 17.12
C GLN A 1159 23.92 -40.41 15.86
N ASN A 1160 22.71 -40.98 15.83
CA ASN A 1160 21.78 -40.86 14.71
C ASN A 1160 20.95 -39.55 14.74
N ILE A 1161 21.05 -38.75 15.81
CA ILE A 1161 20.46 -37.41 15.85
C ILE A 1161 21.41 -36.44 15.10
N PRO A 1162 20.92 -35.57 14.19
CA PRO A 1162 21.75 -34.57 13.53
C PRO A 1162 22.56 -33.71 14.51
N VAL A 1163 23.79 -33.35 14.17
CA VAL A 1163 24.72 -32.66 15.09
C VAL A 1163 24.18 -31.30 15.54
N GLU A 1164 23.45 -30.60 14.69
CA GLU A 1164 22.80 -29.32 15.01
C GLU A 1164 21.69 -29.52 16.05
N ASN A 1165 20.83 -30.51 15.82
CA ASN A 1165 19.78 -30.91 16.75
C ASN A 1165 20.36 -31.31 18.12
N GLN A 1166 21.47 -32.05 18.15
CA GLN A 1166 22.17 -32.38 19.40
C GLN A 1166 22.61 -31.13 20.18
N LYS A 1167 23.09 -30.09 19.49
CA LYS A 1167 23.47 -28.82 20.14
C LYS A 1167 22.24 -28.11 20.72
N ILE A 1168 21.15 -28.04 19.95
CA ILE A 1168 19.91 -27.38 20.40
C ILE A 1168 19.33 -28.10 21.61
N LEU A 1169 19.22 -29.43 21.58
CA LEU A 1169 18.72 -30.22 22.69
C LEU A 1169 19.54 -30.04 23.99
N LYS A 1170 20.87 -29.90 23.87
CA LYS A 1170 21.75 -29.59 25.01
C LYS A 1170 21.56 -28.15 25.50
N LEU A 1171 21.44 -27.19 24.58
CA LEU A 1171 21.17 -25.79 24.93
C LEU A 1171 19.84 -25.63 25.66
N LYS A 1172 18.81 -26.37 25.25
CA LYS A 1172 17.49 -26.42 25.92
C LYS A 1172 17.51 -27.20 27.25
N GLY A 1173 18.63 -27.84 27.62
CA GLY A 1173 18.78 -28.57 28.88
C GLY A 1173 17.97 -29.87 28.97
N PHE A 1174 17.56 -30.43 27.83
CA PHE A 1174 16.78 -31.67 27.80
C PHE A 1174 17.64 -32.92 28.07
N PHE A 1175 18.95 -32.85 27.78
CA PHE A 1175 19.93 -33.95 27.90
C PHE A 1175 21.24 -33.55 28.56
#